data_AF-A0A978VYN1-F1
#
_entry.id   AF-A0A978VYN1-F1
#
_cell.length_a   1.000
_cell.length_b   1.000
_cell.length_c   1.000
_cell.angle_alpha   90.00
_cell.angle_beta   90.00
_cell.angle_gamma   90.00
#
_symmetry.space_group_name_H-M   'P 1'
#
loop_
_entity.id
_entity.type
_entity.pdbx_description
1 polymer ?
#
loop_
_entity_poly.entity_id
_entity_poly.type
_entity_poly.pdbx_seq_one_letter_code
_entity_poly.pdbx_strand_id
1 'polypeptide(L)'
;MAKQNPESHEQPREDFTLKETSPDISRRRVSVGPTTSFDLVEHMNFLYVKVVKARNLRANSSPCVELTIGNYRGTTQQQQNMVANPNPEWNQVFAFNKEIIQDTDVRILVKDMKPIVPPNVPPPGDDILGLLVFEIAEVPTRTPPDSSLAPQWYRLEDSKGVKFGGEMMLSLWMGTQADEAFSDAWHSDAAMVNGEGVFSTRSKVYMSPKLWYLRVNIIEAQDLIILDKNRKPNVLVKAMLGNLVLSSKVSKTKSANPMWNEDLMFVAAEPFDEPLLLRVEDRVEVPNKKDECLGRCSISLKTVHKRPDAAPGPNIWYNLERPEMVLEGEEEKVKFASKLHMRISLDGGYHVLDEPTYYTSDLRPTIKSLWKPAIGVLELGILNASGLLPMKPNENRTDAYCVAKYGHKWVRTRTIANSFAPKWNEQYTWEVFDPCTVITIGVFDNSNIRVPQEAAAAAMDSRIGKVRIRLSTLELDRTYTHSYPLVALQPSGVKKMGEIQLAVRFSCGTWWHVLQTYLRPVLPAMHYILPLSVFQLDSLRHQASFITALRLSLAEPPLRKEVVDYMLDADVNLWSTRRGKANFYRVSKLFNGLVMFMKWFDQIQKWTNPYSTVLVFCVYLIFLLYPHLILQTSLLYLTLVGVYRYRKRPRNPPHMDTELSHAYTVSLDELDEEFDSFPSRKSNEILRMRYDRLRSFAGRIQSVLGDIATQGERVESLLSWRDPRATFLFVGFCALVSVVVYLFPFRVIAFVGGLYVFRPPIWRIKIPSFPQNFLRRMPAKTDCML
;
A
#
# COMPACT_ATOMS: atom_id res chain seq x y z
N MET A 1 -39.88 44.14 13.01
CA MET A 1 -38.91 43.58 12.05
C MET A 1 -37.64 43.21 12.78
N ALA A 2 -37.57 41.98 13.31
CA ALA A 2 -36.39 41.46 13.98
C ALA A 2 -35.49 40.78 12.92
N LYS A 3 -34.23 41.21 12.83
CA LYS A 3 -33.21 40.57 11.99
C LYS A 3 -32.82 39.24 12.62
N GLN A 4 -33.19 38.13 11.98
CA GLN A 4 -32.59 36.82 12.25
C GLN A 4 -31.15 36.84 11.74
N ASN A 5 -30.20 36.71 12.67
CA ASN A 5 -28.84 36.28 12.34
C ASN A 5 -28.91 34.83 11.85
N PRO A 6 -28.26 34.47 10.73
CA PRO A 6 -28.11 33.07 10.39
C PRO A 6 -27.11 32.45 11.37
N GLU A 7 -27.60 31.59 12.26
CA GLU A 7 -26.76 30.69 13.04
C GLU A 7 -25.98 29.81 12.06
N SER A 8 -24.67 30.04 12.00
CA SER A 8 -23.74 29.08 11.40
C SER A 8 -23.81 27.82 12.25
N HIS A 9 -24.51 26.78 11.76
CA HIS A 9 -24.34 25.42 12.25
C HIS A 9 -22.90 24.97 11.99
N GLU A 10 -21.96 25.37 12.85
CA GLU A 10 -20.68 24.68 12.97
C GLU A 10 -21.00 23.29 13.53
N GLN A 11 -20.82 22.26 12.70
CA GLN A 11 -20.86 20.88 13.18
C GLN A 11 -19.87 20.72 14.35
N PRO A 12 -20.25 20.03 15.44
CA PRO A 12 -19.36 19.81 16.56
C PRO A 12 -18.08 19.13 16.07
N ARG A 13 -16.92 19.74 16.37
CA ARG A 13 -15.61 19.23 15.93
C ARG A 13 -15.33 17.92 16.65
N GLU A 14 -15.33 16.82 15.90
CA GLU A 14 -14.91 15.52 16.41
C GLU A 14 -13.40 15.55 16.75
N ASP A 15 -12.98 14.82 17.80
CA ASP A 15 -11.59 14.77 18.24
C ASP A 15 -10.79 13.72 17.43
N PHE A 16 -9.81 14.18 16.65
CA PHE A 16 -8.88 13.36 15.85
C PHE A 16 -7.46 13.33 16.43
N THR A 17 -7.32 13.60 17.73
CA THR A 17 -6.00 13.53 18.36
C THR A 17 -5.54 12.09 18.57
N LEU A 18 -4.23 11.88 18.39
CA LEU A 18 -3.57 10.62 18.71
C LEU A 18 -3.52 10.43 20.24
N LYS A 19 -3.92 9.25 20.73
CA LYS A 19 -3.91 8.93 22.17
C LYS A 19 -2.90 7.82 22.45
N GLU A 20 -1.98 8.04 23.39
CA GLU A 20 -1.06 7.00 23.85
C GLU A 20 -1.84 5.97 24.68
N THR A 21 -1.61 4.68 24.40
CA THR A 21 -2.27 3.57 25.10
C THR A 21 -1.24 2.74 25.87
N SER A 22 -1.68 2.11 26.95
CA SER A 22 -0.87 1.17 27.74
C SER A 22 -1.54 -0.22 27.76
N PRO A 23 -1.56 -0.92 26.61
CA PRO A 23 -2.09 -2.29 26.53
C PRO A 23 -1.30 -3.24 27.44
N ASP A 24 -1.92 -4.33 27.89
CA ASP A 24 -1.31 -5.28 28.83
C ASP A 24 -0.34 -6.25 28.14
N ILE A 25 0.68 -5.67 27.51
CA ILE A 25 1.72 -6.38 26.76
C ILE A 25 2.81 -6.93 27.71
N SER A 26 2.85 -6.46 28.97
CA SER A 26 4.05 -6.58 29.83
C SER A 26 3.86 -7.20 31.22
N ARG A 27 2.64 -7.52 31.70
CA ARG A 27 2.45 -8.08 33.06
C ARG A 27 3.06 -9.48 33.32
N ARG A 28 3.57 -10.18 32.30
CA ARG A 28 4.20 -11.52 32.47
C ARG A 28 5.70 -11.58 32.15
N ARG A 29 6.46 -10.49 32.33
CA ARG A 29 7.93 -10.56 32.27
C ARG A 29 8.54 -11.07 33.58
N VAL A 30 8.70 -12.38 33.69
CA VAL A 30 9.88 -12.99 34.34
C VAL A 30 10.41 -14.07 33.39
N SER A 31 11.16 -13.65 32.37
CA SER A 31 12.02 -14.54 31.61
C SER A 31 13.10 -13.69 30.93
N VAL A 32 14.31 -13.81 31.44
CA VAL A 32 15.54 -13.29 30.82
C VAL A 32 15.86 -14.22 29.65
N GLY A 33 15.43 -13.86 28.45
CA GLY A 33 15.66 -14.62 27.22
C GLY A 33 15.49 -13.73 25.98
N PRO A 34 15.94 -14.18 24.79
CA PRO A 34 15.75 -13.43 23.54
C PRO A 34 14.26 -13.16 23.33
N THR A 35 13.94 -11.92 22.94
CA THR A 35 12.58 -11.43 22.67
C THR A 35 11.80 -12.42 21.81
N THR A 36 10.72 -12.98 22.35
CA THR A 36 9.82 -13.86 21.60
C THR A 36 9.09 -13.04 20.52
N SER A 37 8.75 -13.67 19.40
CA SER A 37 8.21 -13.03 18.19
C SER A 37 6.80 -12.39 18.32
N PHE A 38 6.24 -12.29 19.53
CA PHE A 38 4.85 -11.90 19.80
C PHE A 38 4.71 -10.96 21.01
N ASP A 39 5.69 -10.09 21.25
CA ASP A 39 5.74 -9.19 22.41
C ASP A 39 5.17 -7.77 22.17
N LEU A 40 4.44 -7.56 21.07
CA LEU A 40 3.71 -6.32 20.76
C LEU A 40 2.19 -6.48 20.84
N VAL A 41 1.70 -7.65 21.20
CA VAL A 41 0.27 -7.97 21.25
C VAL A 41 -0.09 -8.59 22.60
N GLU A 42 -1.35 -8.44 23.00
CA GLU A 42 -1.86 -9.09 24.20
C GLU A 42 -2.02 -10.60 23.95
N HIS A 43 -1.62 -11.43 24.91
CA HIS A 43 -1.75 -12.88 24.78
C HIS A 43 -3.21 -13.31 24.82
N MET A 44 -3.69 -13.88 23.71
CA MET A 44 -5.02 -14.48 23.62
C MET A 44 -4.88 -16.00 23.71
N ASN A 45 -5.72 -16.63 24.52
CA ASN A 45 -5.77 -18.09 24.63
C ASN A 45 -6.91 -18.63 23.79
N PHE A 46 -6.63 -19.66 22.99
CA PHE A 46 -7.61 -20.35 22.15
C PHE A 46 -7.63 -21.82 22.50
N LEU A 47 -8.83 -22.40 22.53
CA LEU A 47 -9.02 -23.83 22.48
C LEU A 47 -9.04 -24.26 21.02
N TYR A 48 -8.02 -25.00 20.61
CA TYR A 48 -7.92 -25.56 19.28
C TYR A 48 -8.47 -26.97 19.25
N VAL A 49 -9.28 -27.27 18.23
CA VAL A 49 -9.76 -28.61 17.92
C VAL A 49 -9.49 -28.91 16.46
N LYS A 50 -8.60 -29.87 16.19
CA LYS A 50 -8.28 -30.33 14.83
C LYS A 50 -9.02 -31.63 14.55
N VAL A 51 -9.94 -31.58 13.59
CA VAL A 51 -10.70 -32.75 13.11
C VAL A 51 -10.03 -33.25 11.84
N VAL A 52 -9.43 -34.44 11.89
CA VAL A 52 -8.64 -35.00 10.78
C VAL A 52 -9.53 -35.87 9.90
N LYS A 53 -10.03 -36.97 10.44
CA LYS A 53 -10.80 -37.99 9.70
C LYS A 53 -11.62 -38.88 10.62
N ALA A 54 -12.58 -39.61 10.06
CA ALA A 54 -13.32 -40.67 10.76
C ALA A 54 -13.26 -41.99 10.00
N ARG A 55 -13.53 -43.11 10.67
CA ARG A 55 -13.60 -44.44 10.08
C ARG A 55 -14.73 -45.28 10.69
N ASN A 56 -15.16 -46.30 9.94
CA ASN A 56 -16.22 -47.23 10.35
C ASN A 56 -17.58 -46.54 10.66
N LEU A 57 -17.90 -45.47 9.93
CA LEU A 57 -19.23 -44.85 9.97
C LEU A 57 -20.25 -45.68 9.19
N ARG A 58 -21.55 -45.47 9.43
CA ARG A 58 -22.63 -46.21 8.75
C ARG A 58 -22.50 -46.06 7.22
N ALA A 59 -22.65 -47.18 6.50
CA ALA A 59 -22.67 -47.17 5.03
C ALA A 59 -23.81 -46.27 4.51
N ASN A 60 -23.54 -45.50 3.44
CA ASN A 60 -24.45 -44.50 2.84
C ASN A 60 -24.73 -43.21 3.63
N SER A 61 -23.91 -42.86 4.62
CA SER A 61 -24.02 -41.54 5.30
C SER A 61 -23.17 -40.46 4.62
N SER A 62 -23.62 -39.20 4.71
CA SER A 62 -22.87 -37.98 4.38
C SER A 62 -22.48 -37.28 5.69
N PRO A 63 -21.40 -37.75 6.36
CA PRO A 63 -21.06 -37.29 7.69
C PRO A 63 -20.57 -35.84 7.69
N CYS A 64 -21.11 -35.05 8.61
CA CYS A 64 -20.65 -33.70 8.95
C CYS A 64 -20.35 -33.65 10.45
N VAL A 65 -19.22 -33.05 10.82
CA VAL A 65 -18.84 -32.86 12.22
C VAL A 65 -19.26 -31.46 12.66
N GLU A 66 -19.97 -31.40 13.77
CA GLU A 66 -20.44 -30.20 14.42
C GLU A 66 -19.83 -30.11 15.82
N LEU A 67 -19.02 -29.09 16.04
CA LEU A 67 -18.50 -28.76 17.35
C LEU A 67 -19.41 -27.73 18.01
N THR A 68 -19.84 -28.02 19.23
CA THR A 68 -20.64 -27.13 20.06
C THR A 68 -19.94 -26.89 21.38
N ILE A 69 -19.77 -25.61 21.73
CA ILE A 69 -19.20 -25.14 23.00
C ILE A 69 -20.09 -23.98 23.47
N GLY A 70 -20.91 -24.20 24.50
CA GLY A 70 -21.95 -23.25 24.91
C GLY A 70 -22.85 -22.85 23.73
N ASN A 71 -22.85 -21.55 23.40
CA ASN A 71 -23.65 -20.98 22.31
C ASN A 71 -22.96 -21.02 20.93
N TYR A 72 -21.70 -21.45 20.87
CA TYR A 72 -20.91 -21.45 19.65
C TYR A 72 -21.01 -22.80 18.95
N ARG A 73 -21.31 -22.77 17.66
CA ARG A 73 -21.44 -23.94 16.80
C ARG A 73 -20.53 -23.77 15.58
N GLY A 74 -19.60 -24.70 15.39
CA GLY A 74 -18.75 -24.77 14.19
C GLY A 74 -19.01 -26.08 13.45
N THR A 75 -19.26 -26.03 12.15
CA THR A 75 -19.47 -27.23 11.32
C THR A 75 -18.33 -27.41 10.32
N THR A 76 -17.94 -28.66 10.07
CA THR A 76 -16.97 -28.98 9.02
C THR A 76 -17.53 -28.73 7.64
N GLN A 77 -16.66 -28.52 6.65
CA GLN A 77 -17.07 -28.39 5.27
C GLN A 77 -17.76 -29.64 4.73
N GLN A 78 -18.83 -29.40 3.99
CA GLN A 78 -19.53 -30.42 3.24
C GLN A 78 -18.75 -30.74 1.97
N GLN A 79 -18.50 -32.03 1.70
CA GLN A 79 -17.84 -32.44 0.47
C GLN A 79 -18.78 -32.16 -0.72
N GLN A 80 -18.31 -31.35 -1.69
CA GLN A 80 -19.10 -30.86 -2.84
C GLN A 80 -19.80 -31.96 -3.67
N ASN A 81 -19.32 -33.20 -3.59
CA ASN A 81 -19.87 -34.31 -4.37
C ASN A 81 -20.84 -35.23 -3.62
N MET A 82 -21.20 -34.95 -2.34
CA MET A 82 -22.10 -35.78 -1.50
C MET A 82 -21.92 -37.30 -1.74
N VAL A 83 -20.67 -37.74 -1.89
CA VAL A 83 -20.38 -39.16 -2.09
C VAL A 83 -20.46 -39.80 -0.72
N ALA A 84 -21.31 -40.80 -0.59
CA ALA A 84 -21.36 -41.66 0.58
C ALA A 84 -19.96 -42.21 0.88
N ASN A 85 -19.31 -41.65 1.89
CA ASN A 85 -17.96 -42.03 2.28
C ASN A 85 -17.96 -42.43 3.76
N PRO A 86 -17.84 -43.73 4.08
CA PRO A 86 -17.77 -44.20 5.47
C PRO A 86 -16.45 -43.82 6.16
N ASN A 87 -15.47 -43.29 5.42
CA ASN A 87 -14.17 -42.83 5.90
C ASN A 87 -13.85 -41.39 5.44
N PRO A 88 -14.59 -40.38 5.94
CA PRO A 88 -14.39 -38.98 5.55
C PRO A 88 -13.07 -38.41 6.09
N GLU A 89 -12.43 -37.53 5.31
CA GLU A 89 -11.28 -36.73 5.72
C GLU A 89 -11.63 -35.24 5.57
N TRP A 90 -11.45 -34.45 6.64
CA TRP A 90 -11.77 -33.01 6.67
C TRP A 90 -10.54 -32.13 6.82
N ASN A 91 -9.57 -32.53 7.65
CA ASN A 91 -8.37 -31.76 7.96
C ASN A 91 -8.66 -30.29 8.35
N GLN A 92 -9.68 -30.07 9.18
CA GLN A 92 -10.14 -28.73 9.57
C GLN A 92 -9.80 -28.44 11.03
N VAL A 93 -9.31 -27.22 11.29
CA VAL A 93 -9.00 -26.74 12.65
C VAL A 93 -10.06 -25.72 13.06
N PHE A 94 -10.51 -25.80 14.30
CA PHE A 94 -11.39 -24.84 14.95
C PHE A 94 -10.65 -24.20 16.12
N ALA A 95 -10.78 -22.90 16.29
CA ALA A 95 -10.17 -22.11 17.35
C ALA A 95 -11.27 -21.33 18.07
N PHE A 96 -11.47 -21.64 19.35
CA PHE A 96 -12.44 -20.97 20.20
C PHE A 96 -11.72 -20.07 21.19
N ASN A 97 -12.06 -18.79 21.22
CA ASN A 97 -11.45 -17.83 22.13
C ASN A 97 -11.84 -18.14 23.59
N LYS A 98 -10.86 -18.39 24.45
CA LYS A 98 -11.07 -18.75 25.86
C LYS A 98 -11.86 -17.70 26.64
N GLU A 99 -11.70 -16.42 26.32
CA GLU A 99 -12.44 -15.33 27.01
C GLU A 99 -13.95 -15.42 26.83
N ILE A 100 -14.39 -16.12 25.78
CA ILE A 100 -15.77 -16.22 25.36
C ILE A 100 -16.39 -17.57 25.81
N ILE A 101 -15.55 -18.57 26.10
CA ILE A 101 -16.00 -19.89 26.55
C ILE A 101 -16.48 -19.78 28.00
N GLN A 102 -17.78 -20.01 28.21
CA GLN A 102 -18.39 -20.10 29.55
C GLN A 102 -18.69 -21.54 29.97
N ASP A 103 -18.64 -22.48 29.01
CA ASP A 103 -18.96 -23.89 29.21
C ASP A 103 -17.73 -24.67 29.70
N THR A 104 -17.93 -25.79 30.39
CA THR A 104 -16.83 -26.64 30.87
C THR A 104 -16.44 -27.71 29.86
N ASP A 105 -17.32 -28.02 28.92
CA ASP A 105 -17.19 -29.19 28.05
C ASP A 105 -17.26 -28.80 26.57
N VAL A 106 -16.50 -29.50 25.73
CA VAL A 106 -16.61 -29.45 24.27
C VAL A 106 -17.38 -30.65 23.77
N ARG A 107 -18.49 -30.42 23.07
CA ARG A 107 -19.29 -31.47 22.45
C ARG A 107 -19.02 -31.53 20.95
N ILE A 108 -18.59 -32.69 20.47
CA ILE A 108 -18.32 -32.95 19.06
C ILE A 108 -19.34 -33.96 18.55
N LEU A 109 -20.27 -33.51 17.73
CA LEU A 109 -21.39 -34.27 17.22
C LEU A 109 -21.18 -34.60 15.75
N VAL A 110 -21.22 -35.88 15.40
CA VAL A 110 -21.17 -36.36 14.02
C VAL A 110 -22.61 -36.57 13.56
N LYS A 111 -23.05 -35.83 12.54
CA LYS A 111 -24.39 -35.89 11.96
C LYS A 111 -24.37 -36.45 10.56
N ASP A 112 -25.43 -37.17 10.20
CA ASP A 112 -25.72 -37.52 8.81
C ASP A 112 -26.58 -36.42 8.18
N MET A 113 -26.00 -35.65 7.26
CA MET A 113 -26.77 -34.63 6.53
C MET A 113 -27.39 -35.23 5.27
N LYS A 114 -28.72 -35.33 5.24
CA LYS A 114 -29.50 -35.75 4.06
C LYS A 114 -29.63 -34.58 3.06
N PRO A 115 -29.76 -34.83 1.75
CA PRO A 115 -29.87 -33.78 0.74
C PRO A 115 -31.09 -32.88 1.00
N ILE A 116 -30.91 -31.58 0.73
CA ILE A 116 -31.94 -30.54 0.89
C ILE A 116 -33.12 -30.86 -0.04
N VAL A 117 -34.27 -31.18 0.55
CA VAL A 117 -35.55 -31.42 -0.16
C VAL A 117 -36.22 -30.05 -0.42
N PRO A 118 -37.00 -29.86 -1.51
CA PRO A 118 -37.67 -28.59 -1.83
C PRO A 118 -38.48 -28.00 -0.67
N PRO A 119 -38.72 -26.67 -0.64
CA PRO A 119 -39.19 -25.89 0.52
C PRO A 119 -40.57 -26.27 1.11
N ASN A 120 -41.26 -27.24 0.52
CA ASN A 120 -42.60 -27.68 0.92
C ASN A 120 -42.62 -28.97 1.75
N VAL A 121 -41.46 -29.50 2.14
CA VAL A 121 -41.34 -30.67 3.03
C VAL A 121 -40.64 -30.22 4.32
N PRO A 122 -41.16 -30.51 5.52
CA PRO A 122 -40.46 -30.21 6.75
C PRO A 122 -39.06 -30.88 6.72
N PRO A 123 -38.00 -30.19 7.15
CA PRO A 123 -36.65 -30.73 7.07
C PRO A 123 -36.61 -32.08 7.81
N PRO A 124 -36.15 -33.17 7.16
CA PRO A 124 -35.92 -34.42 7.88
C PRO A 124 -34.88 -34.15 8.97
N GLY A 125 -35.15 -34.61 10.19
CA GLY A 125 -34.20 -34.46 11.30
C GLY A 125 -32.86 -35.09 10.96
N ASP A 126 -31.76 -34.38 11.24
CA ASP A 126 -30.40 -34.90 11.09
C ASP A 126 -30.23 -36.14 11.99
N ASP A 127 -29.92 -37.30 11.41
CA ASP A 127 -29.65 -38.51 12.19
C ASP A 127 -28.27 -38.38 12.85
N ILE A 128 -28.21 -38.50 14.18
CA ILE A 128 -26.96 -38.43 14.94
C ILE A 128 -26.19 -39.75 14.74
N LEU A 129 -24.97 -39.65 14.20
CA LEU A 129 -24.08 -40.78 13.96
C LEU A 129 -23.15 -41.06 15.15
N GLY A 130 -22.86 -40.06 15.99
CA GLY A 130 -22.05 -40.23 17.20
C GLY A 130 -21.73 -38.91 17.90
N LEU A 131 -21.38 -39.00 19.19
CA LEU A 131 -21.03 -37.88 20.06
C LEU A 131 -19.71 -38.16 20.77
N LEU A 132 -18.90 -37.12 20.95
CA LEU A 132 -17.77 -37.08 21.87
C LEU A 132 -17.88 -35.85 22.78
N VAL A 133 -17.51 -36.00 24.05
CA VAL A 133 -17.49 -34.91 25.02
C VAL A 133 -16.12 -34.88 25.68
N PHE A 134 -15.50 -33.70 25.74
CA PHE A 134 -14.19 -33.47 26.37
C PHE A 134 -14.30 -32.37 27.42
N GLU A 135 -13.73 -32.58 28.60
CA GLU A 135 -13.63 -31.55 29.63
C GLU A 135 -12.47 -30.59 29.31
N ILE A 136 -12.74 -29.29 29.29
CA ILE A 136 -11.76 -28.27 28.90
C ILE A 136 -10.60 -28.19 29.91
N ALA A 137 -10.85 -28.53 31.18
CA ALA A 137 -9.83 -28.55 32.23
C ALA A 137 -8.72 -29.59 31.98
N GLU A 138 -9.02 -30.67 31.26
CA GLU A 138 -8.07 -31.75 30.95
C GLU A 138 -7.28 -31.50 29.66
N VAL A 139 -7.59 -30.42 28.93
CA VAL A 139 -6.96 -30.14 27.64
C VAL A 139 -5.51 -29.63 27.85
N PRO A 140 -4.50 -30.25 27.20
CA PRO A 140 -3.11 -29.86 27.36
C PRO A 140 -2.86 -28.45 26.81
N THR A 141 -2.01 -27.68 27.49
CA THR A 141 -1.58 -26.36 27.02
C THR A 141 -0.29 -26.47 26.23
N ARG A 142 -0.24 -25.77 25.09
CA ARG A 142 0.89 -25.69 24.16
C ARG A 142 1.25 -24.23 23.94
N THR A 143 2.53 -23.92 23.99
CA THR A 143 3.05 -22.61 23.56
C THR A 143 4.24 -22.81 22.64
N PRO A 144 4.29 -22.16 21.45
CA PRO A 144 5.49 -22.21 20.62
C PRO A 144 6.74 -21.87 21.46
N PRO A 145 7.82 -22.67 21.40
CA PRO A 145 8.20 -23.58 20.31
C PRO A 145 7.78 -25.06 20.45
N ASP A 146 6.87 -25.41 21.37
CA ASP A 146 6.47 -26.81 21.60
C ASP A 146 5.94 -27.50 20.31
N SER A 147 6.33 -28.76 20.11
CA SER A 147 5.91 -29.58 18.96
C SER A 147 4.40 -29.76 18.89
N SER A 148 3.86 -29.92 17.68
CA SER A 148 2.42 -30.15 17.47
C SER A 148 1.95 -31.47 18.11
N LEU A 149 0.76 -31.44 18.71
CA LEU A 149 0.16 -32.60 19.36
C LEU A 149 -0.31 -33.60 18.30
N ALA A 150 0.10 -34.87 18.44
CA ALA A 150 -0.28 -35.92 17.49
C ALA A 150 -1.80 -36.21 17.62
N PRO A 151 -2.55 -36.24 16.50
CA PRO A 151 -3.98 -36.57 16.55
C PRO A 151 -4.19 -38.02 17.01
N GLN A 152 -5.18 -38.21 17.89
CA GLN A 152 -5.51 -39.50 18.50
C GLN A 152 -6.87 -40.02 18.02
N TRP A 153 -7.07 -41.33 18.09
CA TRP A 153 -8.34 -41.98 17.75
C TRP A 153 -9.24 -42.08 18.98
N TYR A 154 -10.49 -41.62 18.82
CA TYR A 154 -11.54 -41.68 19.84
C TYR A 154 -12.73 -42.46 19.31
N ARG A 155 -13.34 -43.29 20.15
CA ARG A 155 -14.54 -44.07 19.81
C ARG A 155 -15.81 -43.25 20.02
N LEU A 156 -16.70 -43.25 19.04
CA LEU A 156 -17.94 -42.50 19.07
C LEU A 156 -18.97 -43.12 20.02
N GLU A 157 -19.69 -42.28 20.76
CA GLU A 157 -20.75 -42.69 21.69
C GLU A 157 -22.14 -42.32 21.13
N ASP A 158 -23.15 -43.16 21.37
CA ASP A 158 -24.55 -42.81 21.12
C ASP A 158 -25.05 -41.79 22.18
N SER A 159 -26.17 -41.14 21.91
CA SER A 159 -26.95 -40.27 22.81
C SER A 159 -27.19 -40.83 24.23
N LYS A 160 -27.04 -42.15 24.40
CA LYS A 160 -27.18 -42.88 25.68
C LYS A 160 -25.82 -43.29 26.32
N GLY A 161 -24.69 -42.80 25.80
CA GLY A 161 -23.34 -43.13 26.28
C GLY A 161 -22.84 -44.53 25.89
N VAL A 162 -23.51 -45.20 24.95
CA VAL A 162 -23.11 -46.53 24.48
C VAL A 162 -22.13 -46.40 23.33
N LYS A 163 -20.94 -47.00 23.48
CA LYS A 163 -19.89 -47.00 22.44
C LYS A 163 -20.33 -47.81 21.23
N PHE A 164 -20.33 -47.21 20.06
CA PHE A 164 -20.62 -47.86 18.78
C PHE A 164 -19.35 -47.93 17.90
N GLY A 165 -19.34 -48.80 16.89
CA GLY A 165 -18.15 -49.18 16.12
C GLY A 165 -17.44 -48.11 15.27
N GLY A 166 -17.87 -46.85 15.30
CA GLY A 166 -17.23 -45.73 14.59
C GLY A 166 -16.13 -45.05 15.41
N GLU A 167 -15.04 -44.63 14.75
CA GLU A 167 -13.92 -43.94 15.38
C GLU A 167 -13.58 -42.64 14.65
N MET A 168 -13.18 -41.61 15.40
CA MET A 168 -12.78 -40.30 14.88
C MET A 168 -11.38 -39.92 15.35
N MET A 169 -10.57 -39.41 14.43
CA MET A 169 -9.21 -38.94 14.67
C MET A 169 -9.20 -37.42 14.85
N LEU A 170 -8.80 -36.96 16.03
CA LEU A 170 -8.78 -35.54 16.39
C LEU A 170 -7.70 -35.21 17.43
N SER A 171 -7.38 -33.94 17.59
CA SER A 171 -6.52 -33.43 18.67
C SER A 171 -7.11 -32.14 19.26
N LEU A 172 -7.09 -32.02 20.59
CA LEU A 172 -7.46 -30.80 21.32
C LEU A 172 -6.24 -30.27 22.08
N TRP A 173 -6.04 -28.96 22.05
CA TRP A 173 -5.03 -28.28 22.86
C TRP A 173 -5.41 -26.83 23.14
N MET A 174 -4.94 -26.30 24.26
CA MET A 174 -4.98 -24.87 24.56
C MET A 174 -3.73 -24.23 23.98
N GLY A 175 -3.89 -23.27 23.06
CA GLY A 175 -2.78 -22.55 22.42
C GLY A 175 -2.97 -21.04 22.45
N THR A 176 -2.06 -20.32 21.81
CA THR A 176 -2.13 -18.86 21.65
C THR A 176 -2.30 -18.48 20.18
N GLN A 177 -2.43 -17.19 19.88
CA GLN A 177 -2.44 -16.70 18.48
C GLN A 177 -1.11 -16.91 17.74
N ALA A 178 -0.05 -17.30 18.45
CA ALA A 178 1.27 -17.60 17.87
C ALA A 178 1.33 -19.04 17.30
N ASP A 179 0.29 -19.85 17.50
CA ASP A 179 0.25 -21.23 16.98
C ASP A 179 0.18 -21.24 15.45
N GLU A 180 0.91 -22.15 14.82
CA GLU A 180 0.91 -22.35 13.35
C GLU A 180 -0.50 -22.62 12.81
N ALA A 181 -1.36 -23.25 13.59
CA ALA A 181 -2.73 -23.54 13.19
C ALA A 181 -3.66 -22.31 13.22
N PHE A 182 -3.22 -21.19 13.79
CA PHE A 182 -4.07 -20.00 13.99
C PHE A 182 -4.58 -19.39 12.69
N SER A 183 -3.73 -19.27 11.65
CA SER A 183 -4.13 -18.67 10.37
C SER A 183 -5.14 -19.53 9.59
N ASP A 184 -5.05 -20.84 9.76
CA ASP A 184 -5.84 -21.81 8.99
C ASP A 184 -7.14 -22.21 9.71
N ALA A 185 -7.23 -21.94 11.01
CA ALA A 185 -8.37 -22.29 11.84
C ALA A 185 -9.64 -21.48 11.51
N TRP A 186 -10.79 -22.13 11.69
CA TRP A 186 -12.08 -21.46 11.86
C TRP A 186 -12.10 -20.79 13.23
N HIS A 187 -12.47 -19.51 13.32
CA HIS A 187 -12.47 -18.77 14.59
C HIS A 187 -13.89 -18.57 15.12
N SER A 188 -14.09 -18.73 16.43
CA SER A 188 -15.37 -18.47 17.11
C SER A 188 -15.85 -17.02 16.96
N ASP A 189 -14.93 -16.08 16.78
CA ASP A 189 -15.26 -14.65 16.56
C ASP A 189 -15.91 -14.42 15.18
N ALA A 190 -15.87 -15.43 14.31
CA ALA A 190 -16.60 -15.52 13.05
C ALA A 190 -17.78 -16.51 13.12
N ALA A 191 -18.22 -16.94 14.32
CA ALA A 191 -19.19 -18.03 14.46
C ALA A 191 -20.58 -17.77 13.89
N MET A 192 -20.95 -16.50 13.65
CA MET A 192 -22.21 -16.20 12.97
C MET A 192 -22.13 -16.34 11.43
N VAL A 193 -21.07 -16.97 10.92
CA VAL A 193 -20.78 -17.16 9.50
C VAL A 193 -20.87 -18.66 9.20
N ASN A 194 -22.02 -19.12 8.73
CA ASN A 194 -22.22 -20.52 8.36
C ASN A 194 -21.75 -20.75 6.91
N GLY A 195 -21.06 -21.87 6.63
CA GLY A 195 -20.73 -22.33 5.28
C GLY A 195 -19.43 -21.75 4.68
N GLU A 196 -19.41 -21.56 3.36
CA GLU A 196 -18.24 -21.13 2.56
C GLU A 196 -17.70 -19.73 2.92
N GLY A 197 -18.51 -18.89 3.59
CA GLY A 197 -18.11 -17.56 4.06
C GLY A 197 -16.93 -17.56 5.06
N VAL A 198 -16.64 -18.70 5.71
CA VAL A 198 -15.53 -18.88 6.65
C VAL A 198 -14.17 -18.59 6.02
N PHE A 199 -13.95 -18.97 4.76
CA PHE A 199 -12.67 -18.71 4.11
C PHE A 199 -12.39 -17.21 3.97
N SER A 200 -13.45 -16.43 3.79
CA SER A 200 -13.36 -14.98 3.71
C SER A 200 -12.98 -14.31 5.03
N THR A 201 -12.98 -15.00 6.18
CA THR A 201 -12.68 -14.40 7.49
C THR A 201 -11.28 -14.72 8.01
N ARG A 202 -10.48 -15.54 7.30
CA ARG A 202 -9.12 -15.94 7.73
C ARG A 202 -8.11 -14.80 7.64
N SER A 203 -7.09 -14.86 8.50
CA SER A 203 -5.88 -14.04 8.36
C SER A 203 -4.98 -14.59 7.25
N LYS A 204 -4.24 -13.73 6.56
CA LYS A 204 -3.36 -14.14 5.47
C LYS A 204 -2.23 -13.15 5.21
N VAL A 205 -1.06 -13.70 4.86
CA VAL A 205 0.06 -12.96 4.29
C VAL A 205 0.07 -13.14 2.77
N TYR A 206 0.16 -12.05 2.04
CA TYR A 206 0.27 -12.03 0.57
C TYR A 206 1.59 -11.40 0.16
N MET A 207 2.06 -11.78 -1.03
CA MET A 207 3.26 -11.21 -1.64
C MET A 207 2.89 -10.51 -2.93
N SER A 208 3.33 -9.26 -3.09
CA SER A 208 3.21 -8.51 -4.33
C SER A 208 3.93 -9.26 -5.46
N PRO A 209 3.37 -9.28 -6.69
CA PRO A 209 4.08 -9.79 -7.83
C PRO A 209 5.35 -8.97 -8.09
N LYS A 210 6.38 -9.60 -8.64
CA LYS A 210 7.60 -8.90 -9.03
C LYS A 210 7.43 -8.23 -10.39
N LEU A 211 7.31 -6.92 -10.36
CA LEU A 211 7.00 -6.09 -11.53
C LEU A 211 8.27 -5.53 -12.19
N TRP A 212 8.24 -5.43 -13.50
CA TRP A 212 9.30 -4.91 -14.37
C TRP A 212 8.75 -3.84 -15.30
N TYR A 213 9.55 -2.83 -15.63
CA TYR A 213 9.27 -1.95 -16.76
C TYR A 213 9.75 -2.62 -18.05
N LEU A 214 8.82 -2.97 -18.92
CA LEU A 214 9.09 -3.45 -20.27
C LEU A 214 9.19 -2.25 -21.21
N ARG A 215 10.38 -2.01 -21.76
CA ARG A 215 10.63 -0.98 -22.77
C ARG A 215 10.62 -1.61 -24.15
N VAL A 216 9.77 -1.09 -25.03
CA VAL A 216 9.67 -1.45 -26.44
C VAL A 216 10.00 -0.21 -27.27
N ASN A 217 11.24 -0.10 -27.71
CA ASN A 217 11.69 0.97 -28.61
C ASN A 217 11.44 0.52 -30.06
N ILE A 218 10.44 1.11 -30.71
CA ILE A 218 10.08 0.82 -32.10
C ILE A 218 10.85 1.79 -32.99
N ILE A 219 11.81 1.27 -33.75
CA ILE A 219 12.74 2.09 -34.53
C ILE A 219 12.14 2.35 -35.91
N GLU A 220 11.98 1.28 -36.69
CA GLU A 220 11.59 1.34 -38.09
C GLU A 220 10.99 0.00 -38.55
N ALA A 221 10.29 0.02 -39.67
CA ALA A 221 9.92 -1.19 -40.39
C ALA A 221 10.47 -1.13 -41.82
N GLN A 222 10.72 -2.30 -42.41
CA GLN A 222 11.20 -2.43 -43.78
C GLN A 222 10.27 -3.31 -44.60
N ASP A 223 10.17 -2.97 -45.89
CA ASP A 223 9.47 -3.73 -46.93
C ASP A 223 8.00 -4.06 -46.57
N LEU A 224 7.28 -3.09 -45.98
CA LEU A 224 5.84 -3.25 -45.70
C LEU A 224 5.03 -3.34 -47.00
N ILE A 225 4.12 -4.29 -47.05
CA ILE A 225 3.21 -4.48 -48.20
C ILE A 225 2.00 -3.57 -48.00
N ILE A 226 1.93 -2.51 -48.79
CA ILE A 226 0.79 -1.57 -48.79
C ILE A 226 -0.16 -1.99 -49.91
N LEU A 227 -1.42 -2.32 -49.58
CA LEU A 227 -2.40 -2.79 -50.57
C LEU A 227 -2.80 -1.68 -51.56
N ASP A 228 -2.97 -0.44 -51.07
CA ASP A 228 -3.30 0.73 -51.91
C ASP A 228 -2.05 1.55 -52.25
N LYS A 229 -1.45 1.26 -53.41
CA LYS A 229 -0.23 1.92 -53.90
C LYS A 229 -0.43 3.41 -54.23
N ASN A 230 -1.67 3.87 -54.40
CA ASN A 230 -1.96 5.26 -54.78
C ASN A 230 -2.14 6.18 -53.57
N ARG A 231 -2.21 5.61 -52.36
CA ARG A 231 -2.38 6.35 -51.11
C ARG A 231 -1.07 6.47 -50.34
N LYS A 232 -0.84 7.63 -49.70
CA LYS A 232 0.23 7.77 -48.70
C LYS A 232 -0.13 6.95 -47.45
N PRO A 233 0.69 5.98 -47.03
CA PRO A 233 0.37 5.11 -45.90
C PRO A 233 0.52 5.86 -44.56
N ASN A 234 -0.44 5.67 -43.68
CA ASN A 234 -0.47 6.20 -42.32
C ASN A 234 -0.14 5.08 -41.32
N VAL A 235 1.10 4.59 -41.38
CA VAL A 235 1.52 3.43 -40.60
C VAL A 235 1.71 3.78 -39.12
N LEU A 236 1.17 2.94 -38.24
CA LEU A 236 1.41 2.93 -36.80
C LEU A 236 1.65 1.49 -36.32
N VAL A 237 2.17 1.35 -35.11
CA VAL A 237 2.37 0.04 -34.47
C VAL A 237 1.56 0.00 -33.17
N LYS A 238 0.67 -0.99 -33.05
CA LYS A 238 -0.05 -1.31 -31.82
C LYS A 238 0.67 -2.44 -31.09
N ALA A 239 1.12 -2.18 -29.88
CA ALA A 239 1.71 -3.15 -28.97
C ALA A 239 0.70 -3.52 -27.88
N MET A 240 0.51 -4.81 -27.64
CA MET A 240 -0.45 -5.36 -26.69
C MET A 240 0.26 -6.30 -25.72
N LEU A 241 0.02 -6.10 -24.43
CA LEU A 241 0.47 -6.97 -23.35
C LEU A 241 -0.73 -7.26 -22.45
N GLY A 242 -1.25 -8.48 -22.50
CA GLY A 242 -2.50 -8.83 -21.82
C GLY A 242 -3.67 -7.98 -22.30
N ASN A 243 -4.26 -7.20 -21.40
CA ASN A 243 -5.34 -6.25 -21.68
C ASN A 243 -4.84 -4.82 -21.97
N LEU A 244 -3.54 -4.56 -21.86
CA LEU A 244 -2.96 -3.24 -22.11
C LEU A 244 -2.60 -3.09 -23.58
N VAL A 245 -3.07 -2.01 -24.20
CA VAL A 245 -2.78 -1.67 -25.59
C VAL A 245 -2.18 -0.28 -25.65
N LEU A 246 -0.95 -0.17 -26.15
CA LEU A 246 -0.31 1.11 -26.47
C LEU A 246 -0.03 1.18 -27.97
N SER A 247 -0.19 2.36 -28.55
CA SER A 247 0.04 2.59 -29.97
C SER A 247 1.14 3.64 -30.15
N SER A 248 2.03 3.41 -31.11
CA SER A 248 2.95 4.45 -31.57
C SER A 248 2.19 5.60 -32.22
N LYS A 249 2.86 6.74 -32.36
CA LYS A 249 2.41 7.80 -33.26
C LYS A 249 2.43 7.29 -34.70
N VAL A 250 1.65 7.94 -35.55
CA VAL A 250 1.71 7.69 -37.00
C VAL A 250 3.09 8.09 -37.51
N SER A 251 3.71 7.24 -38.34
CA SER A 251 5.02 7.49 -38.94
C SER A 251 5.03 8.81 -39.69
N LYS A 252 6.13 9.57 -39.50
CA LYS A 252 6.41 10.78 -40.30
C LYS A 252 6.77 10.41 -41.73
N THR A 253 7.48 9.29 -41.90
CA THR A 253 7.86 8.76 -43.21
C THR A 253 6.68 8.00 -43.80
N LYS A 254 6.05 8.58 -44.82
CA LYS A 254 4.90 8.01 -45.55
C LYS A 254 5.38 7.10 -46.68
N SER A 255 6.00 5.97 -46.33
CA SER A 255 6.51 4.98 -47.28
C SER A 255 6.37 3.55 -46.75
N ALA A 256 6.73 2.56 -47.57
CA ALA A 256 6.85 1.15 -47.16
C ALA A 256 7.96 0.91 -46.10
N ASN A 257 8.81 1.91 -45.86
CA ASN A 257 9.87 1.89 -44.84
C ASN A 257 9.64 3.01 -43.81
N PRO A 258 8.62 2.89 -42.95
CA PRO A 258 8.31 3.90 -41.94
C PRO A 258 9.34 3.93 -40.81
N MET A 259 9.52 5.10 -40.19
CA MET A 259 10.42 5.32 -39.06
C MET A 259 9.69 6.06 -37.94
N TRP A 260 9.90 5.59 -36.70
CA TRP A 260 9.29 6.16 -35.49
C TRP A 260 10.33 6.57 -34.46
N ASN A 261 11.22 5.64 -34.09
CA ASN A 261 12.12 5.75 -32.95
C ASN A 261 11.39 6.21 -31.66
N GLU A 262 10.37 5.47 -31.28
CA GLU A 262 9.48 5.77 -30.15
C GLU A 262 9.51 4.66 -29.10
N ASP A 263 9.50 5.04 -27.83
CA ASP A 263 9.46 4.11 -26.69
C ASP A 263 8.02 3.90 -26.21
N LEU A 264 7.54 2.67 -26.27
CA LEU A 264 6.35 2.21 -25.56
C LEU A 264 6.77 1.49 -24.28
N MET A 265 6.20 1.89 -23.14
CA MET A 265 6.56 1.36 -21.83
C MET A 265 5.35 0.65 -21.21
N PHE A 266 5.55 -0.58 -20.77
CA PHE A 266 4.54 -1.38 -20.07
C PHE A 266 5.05 -1.82 -18.68
N VAL A 267 4.14 -2.20 -17.80
CA VAL A 267 4.47 -2.99 -16.61
C VAL A 267 4.22 -4.46 -16.91
N ALA A 268 5.23 -5.30 -16.67
CA ALA A 268 5.15 -6.75 -16.81
C ALA A 268 5.42 -7.44 -15.47
N ALA A 269 4.69 -8.51 -15.16
CA ALA A 269 4.88 -9.29 -13.93
C ALA A 269 5.54 -10.65 -14.20
N GLU A 270 6.48 -11.06 -13.34
CA GLU A 270 6.95 -12.45 -13.30
C GLU A 270 5.77 -13.39 -12.98
N PRO A 271 5.65 -14.57 -13.63
CA PRO A 271 6.67 -15.28 -14.42
C PRO A 271 6.63 -15.00 -15.95
N PHE A 272 6.00 -13.90 -16.38
CA PHE A 272 5.91 -13.48 -17.78
C PHE A 272 5.18 -14.48 -18.69
N ASP A 273 4.00 -14.91 -18.28
CA ASP A 273 3.19 -15.88 -19.05
C ASP A 273 2.56 -15.25 -20.30
N GLU A 274 2.31 -13.95 -20.28
CA GLU A 274 1.71 -13.22 -21.40
C GLU A 274 2.77 -12.79 -22.42
N PRO A 275 2.59 -13.10 -23.73
CA PRO A 275 3.47 -12.61 -24.78
C PRO A 275 3.17 -11.14 -25.11
N LEU A 276 4.18 -10.43 -25.63
CA LEU A 276 4.01 -9.12 -26.25
C LEU A 276 3.57 -9.32 -27.70
N LEU A 277 2.36 -8.87 -28.03
CA LEU A 277 1.79 -8.94 -29.38
C LEU A 277 1.91 -7.57 -30.06
N LEU A 278 2.51 -7.53 -31.23
CA LEU A 278 2.71 -6.31 -32.01
C LEU A 278 1.97 -6.43 -33.33
N ARG A 279 1.27 -5.36 -33.71
CA ARG A 279 0.53 -5.24 -34.97
C ARG A 279 0.95 -3.97 -35.67
N VAL A 280 1.40 -4.07 -36.91
CA VAL A 280 1.65 -2.92 -37.78
C VAL A 280 0.35 -2.67 -38.54
N GLU A 281 -0.16 -1.45 -38.48
CA GLU A 281 -1.45 -1.08 -39.07
C GLU A 281 -1.33 0.20 -39.90
N ASP A 282 -2.02 0.26 -41.04
CA ASP A 282 -2.24 1.49 -41.81
C ASP A 282 -3.58 2.12 -41.41
N ARG A 283 -3.53 3.29 -40.78
CA ARG A 283 -4.72 4.00 -40.31
C ARG A 283 -5.49 4.59 -41.48
N VAL A 284 -6.70 4.11 -41.71
CA VAL A 284 -7.56 4.63 -42.79
C VAL A 284 -8.40 5.80 -42.29
N GLU A 285 -8.20 7.00 -42.86
CA GLU A 285 -8.92 8.23 -42.45
C GLU A 285 -10.41 8.27 -42.87
N VAL A 286 -10.98 7.13 -43.28
CA VAL A 286 -12.40 7.03 -43.66
C VAL A 286 -13.23 6.64 -42.42
N PRO A 287 -14.29 7.40 -42.08
CA PRO A 287 -15.18 7.05 -40.98
C PRO A 287 -15.74 5.63 -41.15
N ASN A 288 -15.77 4.83 -40.08
CA ASN A 288 -16.28 3.46 -40.01
C ASN A 288 -15.51 2.36 -40.78
N LYS A 289 -14.32 2.64 -41.35
CA LYS A 289 -13.44 1.60 -41.90
C LYS A 289 -12.39 1.19 -40.86
N LYS A 290 -12.24 -0.10 -40.60
CA LYS A 290 -11.20 -0.63 -39.68
C LYS A 290 -9.81 -0.38 -40.25
N ASP A 291 -8.84 -0.08 -39.38
CA ASP A 291 -7.42 0.03 -39.72
C ASP A 291 -6.95 -1.27 -40.40
N GLU A 292 -6.15 -1.13 -41.45
CA GLU A 292 -5.67 -2.26 -42.24
C GLU A 292 -4.40 -2.85 -41.60
N CYS A 293 -4.40 -4.16 -41.30
CA CYS A 293 -3.24 -4.79 -40.70
C CYS A 293 -2.20 -5.12 -41.77
N LEU A 294 -0.97 -4.60 -41.63
CA LEU A 294 0.15 -4.84 -42.55
C LEU A 294 1.05 -6.00 -42.09
N GLY A 295 0.98 -6.37 -40.81
CA GLY A 295 1.71 -7.51 -40.28
C GLY A 295 1.64 -7.64 -38.76
N ARG A 296 1.97 -8.83 -38.25
CA ARG A 296 1.93 -9.15 -36.81
C ARG A 296 3.22 -9.81 -36.34
N CYS A 297 3.60 -9.63 -35.08
CA CYS A 297 4.61 -10.48 -34.45
C CYS A 297 4.29 -10.72 -32.97
N SER A 298 4.71 -11.87 -32.46
CA SER A 298 4.52 -12.31 -31.07
C SER A 298 5.87 -12.58 -30.42
N ILE A 299 6.11 -11.99 -29.26
CA ILE A 299 7.41 -12.04 -28.58
C ILE A 299 7.20 -12.57 -27.17
N SER A 300 7.85 -13.69 -26.85
CA SER A 300 7.86 -14.22 -25.48
C SER A 300 8.74 -13.36 -24.58
N LEU A 301 8.16 -12.86 -23.48
CA LEU A 301 8.88 -12.04 -22.51
C LEU A 301 9.91 -12.83 -21.68
N LYS A 302 9.83 -14.17 -21.68
CA LYS A 302 10.77 -15.05 -20.95
C LYS A 302 12.20 -14.98 -21.50
N THR A 303 12.36 -14.71 -22.80
CA THR A 303 13.67 -14.61 -23.48
C THR A 303 14.19 -13.18 -23.64
N VAL A 304 13.39 -12.18 -23.24
CA VAL A 304 13.77 -10.77 -23.35
C VAL A 304 14.90 -10.44 -22.38
N HIS A 305 15.87 -9.65 -22.86
CA HIS A 305 17.02 -9.22 -22.07
C HIS A 305 16.60 -8.40 -20.84
N LYS A 306 17.06 -8.83 -19.66
CA LYS A 306 16.90 -8.12 -18.39
C LYS A 306 18.05 -7.15 -18.20
N ARG A 307 17.76 -5.85 -18.31
CA ARG A 307 18.74 -4.77 -18.29
C ARG A 307 18.92 -4.22 -16.87
N PRO A 308 20.12 -4.32 -16.26
CA PRO A 308 20.38 -3.81 -14.91
C PRO A 308 20.76 -2.32 -14.88
N ASP A 309 21.25 -1.75 -15.98
CA ASP A 309 21.86 -0.43 -16.03
C ASP A 309 21.34 0.42 -17.22
N ALA A 310 21.97 1.57 -17.48
CA ALA A 310 21.56 2.46 -18.56
C ALA A 310 22.14 2.09 -19.95
N ALA A 311 22.76 0.92 -20.15
CA ALA A 311 23.26 0.51 -21.47
C ALA A 311 22.10 0.14 -22.42
N PRO A 312 22.09 0.57 -23.69
CA PRO A 312 20.99 0.27 -24.60
C PRO A 312 20.80 -1.25 -24.78
N GLY A 313 19.53 -1.68 -24.85
CA GLY A 313 19.19 -3.07 -25.14
C GLY A 313 19.59 -3.50 -26.57
N PRO A 314 19.58 -4.82 -26.85
CA PRO A 314 19.94 -5.34 -28.17
C PRO A 314 18.97 -4.83 -29.24
N ASN A 315 19.50 -4.49 -30.42
CA ASN A 315 18.71 -4.11 -31.58
C ASN A 315 18.49 -5.32 -32.49
N ILE A 316 17.23 -5.70 -32.69
CA ILE A 316 16.86 -6.95 -33.37
C ILE A 316 15.81 -6.67 -34.44
N TRP A 317 15.96 -7.32 -35.59
CA TRP A 317 14.95 -7.36 -36.64
C TRP A 317 14.03 -8.55 -36.44
N TYR A 318 12.74 -8.28 -36.32
CA TYR A 318 11.70 -9.29 -36.19
C TYR A 318 10.94 -9.42 -37.51
N ASN A 319 10.75 -10.65 -37.98
CA ASN A 319 9.94 -10.90 -39.16
C ASN A 319 8.46 -10.72 -38.80
N LEU A 320 7.69 -10.07 -39.68
CA LEU A 320 6.25 -9.95 -39.52
C LEU A 320 5.55 -11.18 -40.13
N GLU A 321 4.40 -11.56 -39.58
CA GLU A 321 3.49 -12.56 -40.12
C GLU A 321 2.39 -11.88 -40.95
N ARG A 322 1.85 -12.59 -41.95
CA ARG A 322 0.82 -12.06 -42.86
C ARG A 322 -0.52 -11.97 -42.12
N PRO A 323 -1.36 -10.96 -42.39
CA PRO A 323 -2.74 -10.94 -41.92
C PRO A 323 -3.54 -12.11 -42.53
N GLU A 324 -4.36 -12.82 -41.75
CA GLU A 324 -5.20 -13.98 -42.14
C GLU A 324 -6.31 -13.68 -43.18
N MET A 325 -6.24 -12.57 -43.93
CA MET A 325 -7.24 -12.21 -44.92
C MET A 325 -6.69 -12.31 -46.34
N VAL A 326 -6.33 -13.52 -46.79
CA VAL A 326 -6.45 -13.90 -48.21
C VAL A 326 -6.83 -15.39 -48.28
N LEU A 327 -7.95 -15.61 -48.98
CA LEU A 327 -8.67 -16.81 -49.40
C LEU A 327 -7.87 -18.12 -49.54
N GLU A 328 -8.56 -19.24 -49.25
CA GLU A 328 -8.22 -20.59 -49.70
C GLU A 328 -7.77 -20.58 -51.17
N GLY A 329 -6.57 -21.08 -51.46
CA GLY A 329 -6.22 -21.39 -52.86
C GLY A 329 -4.76 -21.29 -53.31
N GLU A 330 -3.82 -20.77 -52.53
CA GLU A 330 -2.40 -20.80 -52.92
C GLU A 330 -1.49 -21.15 -51.73
N GLU A 331 -1.24 -22.46 -51.56
CA GLU A 331 -0.09 -22.97 -50.83
C GLU A 331 1.19 -22.72 -51.65
N GLU A 332 1.67 -21.47 -51.69
CA GLU A 332 3.04 -21.21 -52.10
C GLU A 332 3.84 -20.55 -50.98
N LYS A 333 4.93 -21.25 -50.62
CA LYS A 333 5.97 -20.88 -49.65
C LYS A 333 6.66 -19.56 -50.06
N VAL A 334 6.06 -18.41 -49.78
CA VAL A 334 6.73 -17.12 -49.93
C VAL A 334 7.48 -16.77 -48.65
N LYS A 335 8.83 -16.73 -48.73
CA LYS A 335 9.70 -16.13 -47.70
C LYS A 335 9.26 -14.70 -47.43
N PHE A 336 8.88 -14.40 -46.19
CA PHE A 336 8.40 -13.07 -45.79
C PHE A 336 9.46 -11.98 -46.01
N ALA A 337 9.06 -10.83 -46.57
CA ALA A 337 9.95 -9.69 -46.82
C ALA A 337 9.89 -8.61 -45.73
N SER A 338 8.72 -8.40 -45.09
CA SER A 338 8.56 -7.29 -44.15
C SER A 338 9.15 -7.58 -42.77
N LYS A 339 9.89 -6.62 -42.24
CA LYS A 339 10.58 -6.73 -40.95
C LYS A 339 10.33 -5.51 -40.09
N LEU A 340 10.34 -5.71 -38.78
CA LEU A 340 10.19 -4.68 -37.77
C LEU A 340 11.45 -4.62 -36.91
N HIS A 341 12.12 -3.47 -36.87
CA HIS A 341 13.33 -3.23 -36.10
C HIS A 341 12.98 -2.65 -34.73
N MET A 342 13.35 -3.36 -33.67
CA MET A 342 13.03 -2.95 -32.30
C MET A 342 14.18 -3.21 -31.34
N ARG A 343 14.20 -2.47 -30.23
CA ARG A 343 14.92 -2.83 -29.01
C ARG A 343 13.91 -3.11 -27.91
N ILE A 344 14.00 -4.30 -27.33
CA ILE A 344 13.11 -4.74 -26.26
C ILE A 344 13.95 -5.10 -25.04
N SER A 345 13.64 -4.50 -23.90
CA SER A 345 14.32 -4.79 -22.63
C SER A 345 13.36 -4.77 -21.45
N LEU A 346 13.63 -5.65 -20.49
CA LEU A 346 13.04 -5.62 -19.15
C LEU A 346 13.98 -4.81 -18.25
N ASP A 347 13.64 -3.55 -18.00
CA ASP A 347 14.49 -2.60 -17.28
C ASP A 347 14.41 -2.85 -15.76
N GLY A 348 15.28 -3.72 -15.25
CA GLY A 348 15.33 -4.13 -13.84
C GLY A 348 16.11 -3.19 -12.92
N GLY A 349 16.82 -2.22 -13.49
CA GLY A 349 17.52 -1.17 -12.75
C GLY A 349 16.59 -0.09 -12.18
N TYR A 350 15.34 -0.01 -12.63
CA TYR A 350 14.31 0.81 -12.01
C TYR A 350 13.68 0.10 -10.81
N HIS A 351 13.15 0.91 -9.89
CA HIS A 351 12.09 0.48 -9.00
C HIS A 351 10.74 0.73 -9.70
N VAL A 352 9.89 -0.29 -9.81
CA VAL A 352 8.54 -0.13 -10.36
C VAL A 352 7.63 0.43 -9.28
N LEU A 353 7.19 1.68 -9.46
CA LEU A 353 6.30 2.36 -8.52
C LEU A 353 4.86 1.86 -8.69
N ASP A 354 4.37 1.12 -7.71
CA ASP A 354 2.95 0.83 -7.47
C ASP A 354 2.32 1.88 -6.52
N GLU A 355 3.15 2.49 -5.66
CA GLU A 355 2.80 3.56 -4.71
C GLU A 355 3.25 4.95 -5.18
N PRO A 356 2.60 6.03 -4.71
CA PRO A 356 3.12 7.38 -4.89
C PRO A 356 4.46 7.54 -4.17
N THR A 357 5.38 8.30 -4.78
CA THR A 357 6.76 8.49 -4.28
C THR A 357 6.86 9.04 -2.85
N TYR A 358 5.82 9.72 -2.38
CA TYR A 358 5.80 10.33 -1.05
C TYR A 358 5.41 9.32 0.07
N TYR A 359 4.65 8.27 -0.25
CA TYR A 359 4.16 7.24 0.70
C TYR A 359 4.70 5.84 0.40
N THR A 360 5.81 5.75 -0.32
CA THR A 360 6.33 4.47 -0.76
C THR A 360 6.92 3.65 0.39
N SER A 361 6.66 2.35 0.33
CA SER A 361 7.10 1.35 1.30
C SER A 361 8.32 0.54 0.83
N ASP A 362 8.69 0.63 -0.45
CA ASP A 362 9.89 0.05 -1.03
C ASP A 362 10.55 1.04 -2.00
N LEU A 363 11.88 1.03 -2.05
CA LEU A 363 12.67 1.86 -2.98
C LEU A 363 13.70 1.02 -3.75
N ARG A 364 13.67 -0.30 -3.59
CA ARG A 364 14.65 -1.20 -4.19
C ARG A 364 14.39 -1.40 -5.68
N PRO A 365 15.45 -1.55 -6.49
CA PRO A 365 15.29 -1.90 -7.89
C PRO A 365 14.62 -3.27 -8.04
N THR A 366 13.97 -3.52 -9.17
CA THR A 366 13.33 -4.81 -9.42
C THR A 366 14.33 -5.97 -9.41
N ILE A 367 15.55 -5.75 -9.91
CA ILE A 367 16.58 -6.79 -9.94
C ILE A 367 17.23 -7.00 -8.56
N LYS A 368 17.18 -8.24 -8.06
CA LYS A 368 17.68 -8.59 -6.72
C LYS A 368 19.19 -8.42 -6.55
N SER A 369 19.98 -8.54 -7.63
CA SER A 369 21.44 -8.37 -7.57
C SER A 369 21.87 -6.95 -7.19
N LEU A 370 21.00 -5.96 -7.37
CA LEU A 370 21.23 -4.57 -6.96
C LEU A 370 20.68 -4.27 -5.55
N TRP A 371 20.11 -5.26 -4.86
CA TRP A 371 19.57 -5.08 -3.52
C TRP A 371 20.70 -4.89 -2.51
N LYS A 372 20.40 -4.06 -1.52
CA LYS A 372 21.26 -3.82 -0.36
C LYS A 372 20.76 -4.69 0.79
N PRO A 373 21.60 -5.01 1.78
CA PRO A 373 21.14 -5.71 2.98
C PRO A 373 20.09 -4.88 3.73
N ALA A 374 19.22 -5.57 4.46
CA ALA A 374 18.26 -4.93 5.35
C ALA A 374 19.01 -4.13 6.44
N ILE A 375 18.46 -2.98 6.81
CA ILE A 375 19.00 -2.11 7.87
C ILE A 375 18.35 -2.40 9.23
N GLY A 376 17.22 -3.10 9.25
CA GLY A 376 16.44 -3.35 10.45
C GLY A 376 15.16 -4.14 10.19
N VAL A 377 14.37 -4.29 11.24
CA VAL A 377 13.09 -4.99 11.25
C VAL A 377 12.01 -4.03 11.75
N LEU A 378 10.91 -3.96 11.03
CA LEU A 378 9.69 -3.29 11.44
C LEU A 378 8.75 -4.34 12.02
N GLU A 379 8.25 -4.09 13.21
CA GLU A 379 7.28 -4.93 13.90
C GLU A 379 5.99 -4.15 14.13
N LEU A 380 4.85 -4.74 13.77
CA LEU A 380 3.52 -4.17 13.93
C LEU A 380 2.64 -5.15 14.70
N GLY A 381 2.16 -4.74 15.86
CA GLY A 381 1.02 -5.34 16.55
C GLY A 381 -0.26 -4.61 16.19
N ILE A 382 -1.21 -5.31 15.57
CA ILE A 382 -2.57 -4.84 15.31
C ILE A 382 -3.44 -5.34 16.47
N LEU A 383 -3.70 -4.48 17.45
CA LEU A 383 -4.33 -4.85 18.72
C LEU A 383 -5.84 -4.98 18.56
N ASN A 384 -6.52 -3.85 18.45
CA ASN A 384 -7.97 -3.76 18.38
C ASN A 384 -8.41 -2.48 17.63
N ALA A 385 -9.70 -2.37 17.36
CA ALA A 385 -10.33 -1.09 17.09
C ALA A 385 -11.44 -0.83 18.11
N SER A 386 -11.81 0.43 18.29
CA SER A 386 -12.84 0.87 19.22
C SER A 386 -13.73 1.94 18.61
N GLY A 387 -15.02 1.90 18.94
CA GLY A 387 -15.99 2.90 18.49
C GLY A 387 -16.21 2.90 16.98
N LEU A 388 -16.12 1.72 16.33
CA LEU A 388 -16.42 1.62 14.90
C LEU A 388 -17.88 1.96 14.64
N LEU A 389 -18.16 2.69 13.57
CA LEU A 389 -19.53 2.98 13.15
C LEU A 389 -20.16 1.81 12.39
N PRO A 390 -21.51 1.67 12.41
CA PRO A 390 -22.22 0.67 11.62
C PRO A 390 -22.04 0.92 10.12
N MET A 391 -21.37 -0.02 9.45
CA MET A 391 -21.12 0.04 8.00
C MET A 391 -22.29 -0.54 7.21
N LYS A 392 -23.08 -1.41 7.83
CA LYS A 392 -24.34 -1.97 7.31
C LYS A 392 -25.50 -1.39 8.12
N PRO A 393 -26.04 -0.20 7.75
CA PRO A 393 -26.98 0.53 8.60
C PRO A 393 -28.28 -0.25 8.85
N ASN A 394 -28.76 -1.01 7.86
CA ASN A 394 -29.99 -1.81 7.97
C ASN A 394 -29.86 -2.93 9.02
N GLU A 395 -28.66 -3.43 9.26
CA GLU A 395 -28.38 -4.53 10.18
C GLU A 395 -27.72 -4.05 11.48
N ASN A 396 -27.40 -2.76 11.58
CA ASN A 396 -26.57 -2.17 12.63
C ASN A 396 -25.32 -3.01 12.93
N ARG A 397 -24.56 -3.34 11.87
CA ARG A 397 -23.45 -4.29 11.91
C ARG A 397 -22.19 -3.75 11.24
N THR A 398 -21.05 -4.16 11.78
CA THR A 398 -19.72 -3.98 11.17
C THR A 398 -18.92 -5.28 11.31
N ASP A 399 -18.40 -5.77 10.19
CA ASP A 399 -17.58 -6.96 10.08
C ASP A 399 -16.15 -6.55 9.72
N ALA A 400 -15.33 -6.23 10.71
CA ALA A 400 -14.08 -5.51 10.49
C ALA A 400 -12.86 -6.41 10.28
N TYR A 401 -12.00 -6.03 9.34
CA TYR A 401 -10.65 -6.56 9.20
C TYR A 401 -9.65 -5.45 8.83
N CYS A 402 -8.37 -5.71 9.07
CA CYS A 402 -7.29 -4.78 8.79
C CYS A 402 -6.38 -5.33 7.69
N VAL A 403 -5.87 -4.45 6.85
CA VAL A 403 -4.82 -4.75 5.85
C VAL A 403 -3.63 -3.85 6.14
N ALA A 404 -2.44 -4.42 6.28
CA ALA A 404 -1.20 -3.64 6.34
C ALA A 404 -0.28 -3.98 5.17
N LYS A 405 0.32 -2.95 4.58
CA LYS A 405 1.22 -3.04 3.44
C LYS A 405 2.56 -2.41 3.75
N TYR A 406 3.62 -3.19 3.59
CA TYR A 406 4.98 -2.69 3.64
C TYR A 406 5.91 -3.51 2.74
N GLY A 407 6.59 -2.83 1.83
CA GLY A 407 7.41 -3.46 0.82
C GLY A 407 6.58 -4.34 -0.12
N HIS A 408 7.05 -5.56 -0.37
CA HIS A 408 6.34 -6.56 -1.16
C HIS A 408 5.37 -7.41 -0.34
N LYS A 409 5.30 -7.25 0.98
CA LYS A 409 4.49 -8.10 1.86
C LYS A 409 3.23 -7.36 2.31
N TRP A 410 2.09 -7.98 2.06
CA TRP A 410 0.77 -7.57 2.53
C TRP A 410 0.31 -8.52 3.61
N VAL A 411 -0.40 -8.01 4.60
CA VAL A 411 -1.00 -8.82 5.65
C VAL A 411 -2.45 -8.41 5.79
N ARG A 412 -3.31 -9.40 6.00
CA ARG A 412 -4.73 -9.24 6.28
C ARG A 412 -5.02 -9.94 7.59
N THR A 413 -5.63 -9.24 8.54
CA THR A 413 -6.07 -9.84 9.80
C THR A 413 -7.33 -10.68 9.59
N ARG A 414 -7.66 -11.51 10.57
CA ARG A 414 -8.97 -12.19 10.56
C ARG A 414 -10.10 -11.16 10.56
N THR A 415 -11.24 -11.54 9.98
CA THR A 415 -12.46 -10.72 10.12
C THR A 415 -13.16 -11.05 11.43
N ILE A 416 -13.44 -10.03 12.22
CA ILE A 416 -14.26 -10.13 13.43
C ILE A 416 -15.66 -9.64 13.06
N ALA A 417 -16.62 -10.55 13.08
CA ALA A 417 -17.97 -10.27 12.63
C ALA A 417 -18.78 -9.59 13.73
N ASN A 418 -19.70 -8.71 13.34
CA ASN A 418 -20.68 -8.07 14.22
C ASN A 418 -20.09 -7.45 15.49
N SER A 419 -19.04 -6.65 15.37
CA SER A 419 -18.41 -5.97 16.50
C SER A 419 -17.99 -4.55 16.16
N PHE A 420 -18.34 -3.60 17.05
CA PHE A 420 -17.86 -2.22 17.00
C PHE A 420 -16.54 -2.02 17.76
N ALA A 421 -16.05 -3.06 18.43
CA ALA A 421 -14.79 -3.07 19.16
C ALA A 421 -13.99 -4.37 18.89
N PRO A 422 -13.60 -4.63 17.63
CA PRO A 422 -12.92 -5.88 17.25
C PRO A 422 -11.52 -5.97 17.88
N LYS A 423 -11.15 -7.14 18.41
CA LYS A 423 -9.83 -7.45 18.97
C LYS A 423 -9.07 -8.49 18.14
N TRP A 424 -8.08 -8.07 17.37
CA TRP A 424 -7.27 -8.95 16.51
C TRP A 424 -6.07 -9.53 17.26
N ASN A 425 -5.29 -8.69 17.94
CA ASN A 425 -4.04 -9.05 18.63
C ASN A 425 -3.09 -9.88 17.76
N GLU A 426 -2.91 -9.46 16.50
CA GLU A 426 -2.04 -10.10 15.52
C GLU A 426 -0.74 -9.30 15.33
N GLN A 427 0.41 -9.99 15.32
CA GLN A 427 1.73 -9.37 15.15
C GLN A 427 2.39 -9.81 13.84
N TYR A 428 2.99 -8.85 13.15
CA TYR A 428 3.66 -9.04 11.88
C TYR A 428 5.00 -8.33 11.84
N THR A 429 5.94 -8.91 11.09
CA THR A 429 7.29 -8.37 10.92
C THR A 429 7.67 -8.20 9.46
N TRP A 430 8.49 -7.18 9.17
CA TRP A 430 9.04 -6.88 7.85
C TRP A 430 10.51 -6.48 7.92
N GLU A 431 11.27 -6.84 6.90
CA GLU A 431 12.62 -6.32 6.69
C GLU A 431 12.57 -4.89 6.14
N VAL A 432 13.31 -3.99 6.77
CA VAL A 432 13.42 -2.58 6.38
C VAL A 432 14.72 -2.37 5.63
N PHE A 433 14.66 -1.70 4.48
CA PHE A 433 15.84 -1.38 3.65
C PHE A 433 16.18 0.11 3.61
N ASP A 434 15.20 0.97 3.90
CA ASP A 434 15.37 2.42 3.93
C ASP A 434 14.45 3.01 5.02
N PRO A 435 14.97 3.84 5.95
CA PRO A 435 14.15 4.38 7.05
C PRO A 435 13.14 5.41 6.56
N CYS A 436 13.31 6.00 5.38
CA CYS A 436 12.40 6.99 4.83
C CYS A 436 11.11 6.37 4.23
N THR A 437 10.93 5.06 4.34
CA THR A 437 9.74 4.34 3.88
C THR A 437 8.55 4.53 4.82
N VAL A 438 7.35 4.22 4.32
CA VAL A 438 6.09 4.38 5.04
C VAL A 438 5.36 3.02 5.09
N ILE A 439 4.85 2.64 6.26
CA ILE A 439 3.88 1.55 6.39
C ILE A 439 2.46 2.10 6.32
N THR A 440 1.60 1.41 5.58
CA THR A 440 0.20 1.78 5.39
C THR A 440 -0.69 0.71 6.01
N ILE A 441 -1.64 1.11 6.85
CA ILE A 441 -2.61 0.23 7.52
C ILE A 441 -4.02 0.74 7.19
N GLY A 442 -4.84 -0.08 6.55
CA GLY A 442 -6.24 0.22 6.24
C GLY A 442 -7.19 -0.69 7.02
N VAL A 443 -8.36 -0.17 7.38
CA VAL A 443 -9.44 -0.92 8.04
C VAL A 443 -10.64 -0.95 7.12
N PHE A 444 -11.24 -2.13 6.98
CA PHE A 444 -12.31 -2.41 6.03
C PHE A 444 -13.43 -3.20 6.68
N ASP A 445 -14.64 -3.02 6.16
CA ASP A 445 -15.78 -3.88 6.43
C ASP A 445 -15.88 -4.96 5.35
N ASN A 446 -15.86 -6.23 5.78
CA ASN A 446 -15.98 -7.38 4.92
C ASN A 446 -17.45 -7.57 4.53
N SER A 447 -17.76 -7.27 3.28
CA SER A 447 -19.12 -7.41 2.76
C SER A 447 -19.43 -8.82 2.26
N ASN A 448 -18.48 -9.75 2.26
CA ASN A 448 -18.64 -11.07 1.62
C ASN A 448 -19.13 -12.19 2.54
N ILE A 449 -19.29 -11.89 3.83
CA ILE A 449 -19.48 -12.90 4.87
C ILE A 449 -20.83 -13.63 4.77
N ARG A 450 -21.84 -13.05 4.09
CA ARG A 450 -23.21 -13.63 4.00
C ARG A 450 -23.90 -13.41 2.66
N VAL A 451 -23.16 -13.11 1.60
CA VAL A 451 -23.77 -12.80 0.31
C VAL A 451 -23.96 -14.11 -0.47
N PRO A 452 -25.17 -14.40 -1.00
CA PRO A 452 -25.39 -15.52 -1.90
C PRO A 452 -24.40 -15.47 -3.07
N GLN A 453 -23.93 -16.63 -3.54
CA GLN A 453 -22.83 -16.75 -4.53
C GLN A 453 -23.05 -15.91 -5.79
N GLU A 454 -24.31 -15.72 -6.21
CA GLU A 454 -24.71 -14.89 -7.36
C GLU A 454 -24.48 -13.39 -7.16
N ALA A 455 -24.53 -12.89 -5.92
CA ALA A 455 -24.31 -11.48 -5.56
C ALA A 455 -22.93 -11.21 -4.95
N ALA A 456 -22.18 -12.26 -4.57
CA ALA A 456 -20.86 -12.14 -3.93
C ALA A 456 -19.81 -11.48 -4.84
N ALA A 457 -19.95 -11.63 -6.17
CA ALA A 457 -19.09 -10.96 -7.15
C ALA A 457 -19.33 -9.44 -7.24
N ALA A 458 -20.52 -8.95 -6.85
CA ALA A 458 -20.89 -7.54 -6.88
C ALA A 458 -20.72 -6.84 -5.52
N ALA A 459 -20.63 -7.59 -4.42
CA ALA A 459 -20.33 -7.04 -3.11
C ALA A 459 -18.93 -6.40 -3.13
N MET A 460 -18.78 -5.21 -2.57
CA MET A 460 -17.50 -4.50 -2.45
C MET A 460 -17.21 -4.24 -0.99
N ASP A 461 -15.95 -4.41 -0.58
CA ASP A 461 -15.58 -4.13 0.80
C ASP A 461 -15.60 -2.62 1.06
N SER A 462 -16.23 -2.23 2.16
CA SER A 462 -16.41 -0.82 2.49
C SER A 462 -15.21 -0.30 3.29
N ARG A 463 -14.75 0.90 2.93
CA ARG A 463 -13.56 1.54 3.53
C ARG A 463 -13.95 2.21 4.86
N ILE A 464 -13.31 1.83 5.97
CA ILE A 464 -13.50 2.47 7.28
C ILE A 464 -12.48 3.58 7.50
N GLY A 465 -11.21 3.36 7.18
CA GLY A 465 -10.18 4.38 7.29
C GLY A 465 -8.76 3.84 7.06
N LYS A 466 -7.78 4.75 7.06
CA LYS A 466 -6.38 4.42 6.80
C LYS A 466 -5.42 5.24 7.65
N VAL A 467 -4.36 4.59 8.09
CA VAL A 467 -3.26 5.15 8.88
C VAL A 467 -1.95 4.93 8.13
N ARG A 468 -1.09 5.95 8.09
CA ARG A 468 0.25 5.88 7.49
C ARG A 468 1.29 6.27 8.53
N ILE A 469 2.34 5.48 8.68
CA ILE A 469 3.41 5.73 9.66
C ILE A 469 4.76 5.72 8.93
N ARG A 470 5.46 6.86 8.93
CA ARG A 470 6.81 6.96 8.35
C ARG A 470 7.86 6.48 9.35
N LEU A 471 8.68 5.51 8.96
CA LEU A 471 9.65 4.87 9.86
C LEU A 471 10.73 5.84 10.38
N SER A 472 11.12 6.84 9.58
CA SER A 472 12.14 7.82 9.98
C SER A 472 11.69 8.74 11.12
N THR A 473 10.39 8.77 11.43
CA THR A 473 9.83 9.52 12.57
C THR A 473 9.83 8.72 13.87
N LEU A 474 10.14 7.42 13.81
CA LEU A 474 10.21 6.53 14.97
C LEU A 474 11.62 6.52 15.59
N GLU A 475 11.70 6.56 16.91
CA GLU A 475 12.92 6.28 17.66
C GLU A 475 13.26 4.78 17.54
N LEU A 476 14.56 4.46 17.51
CA LEU A 476 15.03 3.07 17.40
C LEU A 476 14.72 2.28 18.67
N ASP A 477 14.30 1.03 18.50
CA ASP A 477 13.99 0.06 19.57
C ASP A 477 12.94 0.54 20.59
N ARG A 478 12.26 1.65 20.29
CA ARG A 478 11.14 2.15 21.07
C ARG A 478 9.85 1.55 20.54
N THR A 479 9.05 1.01 21.46
CA THR A 479 7.69 0.56 21.16
C THR A 479 6.73 1.73 21.32
N TYR A 480 5.93 1.99 20.28
CA TYR A 480 4.89 3.01 20.25
C TYR A 480 3.52 2.36 20.27
N THR A 481 2.77 2.52 21.36
CA THR A 481 1.40 2.02 21.53
C THR A 481 0.42 3.19 21.52
N HIS A 482 -0.35 3.33 20.44
CA HIS A 482 -1.25 4.47 20.27
C HIS A 482 -2.58 4.06 19.63
N SER A 483 -3.64 4.80 19.99
CA SER A 483 -4.94 4.79 19.33
C SER A 483 -4.96 5.86 18.23
N TYR A 484 -5.08 5.42 16.98
CA TYR A 484 -5.13 6.24 15.79
C TYR A 484 -6.58 6.42 15.33
N PRO A 485 -7.07 7.66 15.12
CA PRO A 485 -8.42 7.87 14.60
C PRO A 485 -8.52 7.40 13.15
N LEU A 486 -9.57 6.65 12.84
CA LEU A 486 -9.93 6.24 11.50
C LEU A 486 -10.79 7.32 10.88
N VAL A 487 -10.23 7.97 9.86
CA VAL A 487 -10.89 9.06 9.16
C VAL A 487 -11.29 8.59 7.77
N ALA A 488 -12.58 8.73 7.46
CA ALA A 488 -13.09 8.53 6.11
C ALA A 488 -13.66 9.84 5.57
N LEU A 489 -13.33 10.11 4.32
CA LEU A 489 -13.97 11.15 3.52
C LEU A 489 -15.19 10.52 2.84
N GLN A 490 -16.38 11.08 3.07
CA GLN A 490 -17.64 10.67 2.45
C GLN A 490 -18.26 11.86 1.71
N PRO A 491 -19.20 11.68 0.76
CA PRO A 491 -19.90 12.80 0.11
C PRO A 491 -20.58 13.78 1.09
N SER A 492 -20.90 13.33 2.30
CA SER A 492 -21.51 14.12 3.38
C SER A 492 -20.51 14.93 4.22
N GLY A 493 -19.20 14.69 4.06
CA GLY A 493 -18.15 15.34 4.84
C GLY A 493 -17.10 14.36 5.37
N VAL A 494 -16.21 14.88 6.22
CA VAL A 494 -15.25 14.05 6.97
C VAL A 494 -15.90 13.51 8.22
N LYS A 495 -15.77 12.21 8.42
CA LYS A 495 -16.35 11.50 9.56
C LYS A 495 -15.29 10.66 10.27
N LYS A 496 -15.28 10.70 11.59
CA LYS A 496 -14.55 9.73 12.41
C LYS A 496 -15.30 8.40 12.39
N MET A 497 -14.68 7.39 11.80
CA MET A 497 -15.26 6.05 11.65
C MET A 497 -14.91 5.12 12.82
N GLY A 498 -14.07 5.58 13.75
CA GLY A 498 -13.62 4.88 14.96
C GLY A 498 -12.16 5.18 15.26
N GLU A 499 -11.53 4.36 16.11
CA GLU A 499 -10.09 4.42 16.39
C GLU A 499 -9.47 3.01 16.31
N ILE A 500 -8.25 2.89 15.78
CA ILE A 500 -7.46 1.65 15.74
C ILE A 500 -6.26 1.74 16.67
N GLN A 501 -6.09 0.74 17.54
CA GLN A 501 -4.94 0.65 18.44
C GLN A 501 -3.83 -0.17 17.79
N LEU A 502 -2.66 0.45 17.65
CA LEU A 502 -1.48 -0.15 17.03
C LEU A 502 -0.29 -0.06 17.97
N ALA A 503 0.51 -1.14 17.97
CA ALA A 503 1.83 -1.19 18.58
C ALA A 503 2.89 -1.27 17.47
N VAL A 504 3.79 -0.29 17.39
CA VAL A 504 4.82 -0.25 16.33
C VAL A 504 6.20 -0.17 16.95
N ARG A 505 7.12 -1.00 16.47
CA ARG A 505 8.53 -0.96 16.86
C ARG A 505 9.41 -1.02 15.62
N PHE A 506 10.41 -0.14 15.55
CA PHE A 506 11.42 -0.19 14.52
C PHE A 506 12.79 -0.46 15.14
N SER A 507 13.33 -1.64 14.86
CA SER A 507 14.60 -2.10 15.40
C SER A 507 15.68 -2.15 14.33
N CYS A 508 16.90 -1.73 14.65
CA CYS A 508 18.03 -1.73 13.72
C CYS A 508 19.27 -2.34 14.38
N GLY A 509 19.99 -3.21 13.65
CA GLY A 509 21.19 -3.86 14.19
C GLY A 509 22.37 -2.91 14.40
N THR A 510 22.51 -1.87 13.58
CA THR A 510 23.58 -0.87 13.76
C THR A 510 23.14 0.51 13.29
N TRP A 511 23.21 1.49 14.19
CA TRP A 511 22.86 2.88 13.89
C TRP A 511 23.68 3.47 12.72
N TRP A 512 24.93 3.04 12.55
CA TRP A 512 25.78 3.47 11.45
C TRP A 512 25.23 3.13 10.06
N HIS A 513 24.71 1.90 9.88
CA HIS A 513 24.12 1.49 8.60
C HIS A 513 22.91 2.35 8.23
N VAL A 514 22.13 2.77 9.23
CA VAL A 514 21.01 3.70 9.03
C VAL A 514 21.49 5.08 8.59
N LEU A 515 22.52 5.63 9.24
CA LEU A 515 23.07 6.94 8.87
C LEU A 515 23.64 6.96 7.46
N GLN A 516 24.34 5.89 7.06
CA GLN A 516 24.88 5.75 5.70
C GLN A 516 23.79 5.82 4.63
N THR A 517 22.54 5.45 4.94
CA THR A 517 21.43 5.53 4.00
C THR A 517 21.10 6.97 3.61
N TYR A 518 21.30 7.95 4.51
CA TYR A 518 21.09 9.37 4.20
C TYR A 518 22.12 9.92 3.20
N LEU A 519 23.26 9.26 3.04
CA LEU A 519 24.28 9.62 2.04
C LEU A 519 23.93 9.10 0.63
N ARG A 520 22.96 8.20 0.51
CA ARG A 520 22.67 7.44 -0.72
C ARG A 520 21.41 7.95 -1.41
N PRO A 521 21.35 7.92 -2.75
CA PRO A 521 20.15 8.30 -3.49
C PRO A 521 18.93 7.51 -3.01
N VAL A 522 17.76 8.17 -2.98
CA VAL A 522 16.48 7.56 -2.59
C VAL A 522 16.07 6.47 -3.56
N LEU A 523 16.07 6.78 -4.87
CA LEU A 523 15.72 5.83 -5.92
C LEU A 523 16.97 5.17 -6.52
N PRO A 524 16.81 4.02 -7.21
CA PRO A 524 17.86 3.43 -8.01
C PRO A 524 18.41 4.40 -9.06
N ALA A 525 19.69 4.25 -9.43
CA ALA A 525 20.39 5.17 -10.33
C ALA A 525 19.70 5.36 -11.69
N MET A 526 18.99 4.34 -12.18
CA MET A 526 18.30 4.36 -13.46
C MET A 526 17.23 5.46 -13.55
N HIS A 527 16.54 5.74 -12.43
CA HIS A 527 15.55 6.84 -12.32
C HIS A 527 16.15 8.24 -12.52
N TYR A 528 17.46 8.40 -12.32
CA TYR A 528 18.15 9.68 -12.51
C TYR A 528 18.88 9.77 -13.85
N ILE A 529 19.41 8.66 -14.34
CA ILE A 529 20.16 8.61 -15.62
C ILE A 529 19.20 8.67 -16.81
N LEU A 530 18.07 7.96 -16.72
CA LEU A 530 17.01 7.92 -17.73
C LEU A 530 15.67 8.23 -17.06
N PRO A 531 15.40 9.51 -16.73
CA PRO A 531 14.19 9.88 -16.01
C PRO A 531 12.94 9.63 -16.86
N LEU A 532 11.91 9.08 -16.23
CA LEU A 532 10.58 8.93 -16.84
C LEU A 532 9.80 10.24 -16.70
N SER A 533 8.99 10.58 -17.70
CA SER A 533 8.09 11.73 -17.60
C SER A 533 7.01 11.51 -16.55
N VAL A 534 6.43 12.59 -16.01
CA VAL A 534 5.37 12.52 -14.99
C VAL A 534 4.16 11.72 -15.49
N PHE A 535 3.75 11.94 -16.74
CA PHE A 535 2.63 11.21 -17.36
C PHE A 535 2.94 9.72 -17.55
N GLN A 536 4.15 9.37 -17.99
CA GLN A 536 4.55 7.97 -18.11
C GLN A 536 4.59 7.29 -16.75
N LEU A 537 5.13 7.95 -15.73
CA LEU A 537 5.20 7.41 -14.37
C LEU A 537 3.81 7.12 -13.81
N ASP A 538 2.88 8.04 -14.01
CA ASP A 538 1.51 7.87 -13.55
C ASP A 538 0.79 6.74 -14.31
N SER A 539 0.92 6.69 -15.63
CA SER A 539 0.35 5.60 -16.43
C SER A 539 0.90 4.23 -16.01
N LEU A 540 2.22 4.12 -15.83
CA LEU A 540 2.86 2.88 -15.38
C LEU A 540 2.44 2.49 -13.96
N ARG A 541 2.24 3.46 -13.06
CA ARG A 541 1.75 3.21 -11.71
C ARG A 541 0.36 2.59 -11.70
N HIS A 542 -0.56 3.10 -12.54
CA HIS A 542 -1.90 2.51 -12.69
C HIS A 542 -1.85 1.08 -13.27
N GLN A 543 -0.94 0.81 -14.22
CA GLN A 543 -0.72 -0.55 -14.71
C GLN A 543 -0.19 -1.47 -13.59
N ALA A 544 0.75 -0.99 -12.78
CA ALA A 544 1.31 -1.74 -11.66
C ALA A 544 0.27 -2.05 -10.57
N SER A 545 -0.57 -1.08 -10.20
CA SER A 545 -1.64 -1.27 -9.23
C SER A 545 -2.69 -2.26 -9.75
N PHE A 546 -3.07 -2.15 -11.02
CA PHE A 546 -4.02 -3.06 -11.67
C PHE A 546 -3.53 -4.51 -11.67
N ILE A 547 -2.28 -4.75 -12.07
CA ILE A 547 -1.69 -6.10 -12.09
C ILE A 547 -1.61 -6.66 -10.66
N THR A 548 -1.26 -5.82 -9.68
CA THR A 548 -1.20 -6.23 -8.27
C THR A 548 -2.58 -6.61 -7.74
N ALA A 549 -3.60 -5.80 -8.03
CA ALA A 549 -4.99 -6.10 -7.67
C ALA A 549 -5.47 -7.42 -8.27
N LEU A 550 -5.20 -7.67 -9.56
CA LEU A 550 -5.57 -8.90 -10.24
C LEU A 550 -4.89 -10.14 -9.61
N ARG A 551 -3.61 -10.04 -9.22
CA ARG A 551 -2.89 -11.16 -8.61
C ARG A 551 -3.35 -11.44 -7.18
N LEU A 552 -3.63 -10.39 -6.40
CA LEU A 552 -4.08 -10.54 -5.02
C LEU A 552 -5.57 -10.98 -4.93
N SER A 553 -6.39 -10.70 -5.94
CA SER A 553 -7.77 -11.19 -5.99
C SER A 553 -7.89 -12.69 -6.27
N LEU A 554 -6.82 -13.33 -6.75
CA LEU A 554 -6.76 -14.79 -6.99
C LEU A 554 -6.39 -15.59 -5.73
N ALA A 555 -6.00 -14.92 -4.64
CA ALA A 555 -5.66 -15.58 -3.40
C ALA A 555 -6.90 -15.89 -2.56
N GLU A 556 -6.78 -16.86 -1.63
CA GLU A 556 -7.85 -17.20 -0.68
C GLU A 556 -7.42 -16.87 0.75
N PRO A 557 -8.06 -15.93 1.46
CA PRO A 557 -9.12 -15.03 1.00
C PRO A 557 -8.66 -13.98 -0.03
N PRO A 558 -9.54 -13.52 -0.94
CA PRO A 558 -9.14 -12.58 -1.98
C PRO A 558 -9.02 -11.15 -1.45
N LEU A 559 -7.95 -10.44 -1.83
CA LEU A 559 -7.88 -8.99 -1.70
C LEU A 559 -8.33 -8.37 -3.03
N ARG A 560 -9.53 -7.81 -3.04
CA ARG A 560 -10.13 -7.24 -4.24
C ARG A 560 -9.55 -5.89 -4.62
N LYS A 561 -9.88 -5.45 -5.83
CA LYS A 561 -9.37 -4.22 -6.44
C LYS A 561 -9.63 -2.98 -5.58
N GLU A 562 -10.80 -2.84 -4.98
CA GLU A 562 -11.15 -1.68 -4.15
C GLU A 562 -10.27 -1.53 -2.89
N VAL A 563 -9.88 -2.66 -2.30
CA VAL A 563 -8.97 -2.71 -1.14
C VAL A 563 -7.56 -2.33 -1.58
N VAL A 564 -7.09 -2.94 -2.68
CA VAL A 564 -5.74 -2.70 -3.22
C VAL A 564 -5.58 -1.27 -3.71
N ASP A 565 -6.53 -0.72 -4.46
CA ASP A 565 -6.51 0.66 -4.96
C ASP A 565 -6.54 1.67 -3.81
N TYR A 566 -7.32 1.42 -2.75
CA TYR A 566 -7.33 2.27 -1.56
C TYR A 566 -6.02 2.21 -0.77
N MET A 567 -5.38 1.04 -0.68
CA MET A 567 -4.09 0.88 -0.01
C MET A 567 -2.94 1.51 -0.81
N LEU A 568 -2.96 1.39 -2.15
CA LEU A 568 -1.93 1.92 -3.06
C LEU A 568 -2.12 3.38 -3.47
N ASP A 569 -3.22 4.01 -3.06
CA ASP A 569 -3.51 5.40 -3.42
C ASP A 569 -3.57 5.62 -4.94
N ALA A 570 -4.20 4.69 -5.66
CA ALA A 570 -4.29 4.73 -7.13
C ALA A 570 -4.85 6.09 -7.62
N ASP A 571 -5.91 6.56 -6.97
CA ASP A 571 -6.65 7.78 -7.32
C ASP A 571 -6.01 9.09 -6.82
N VAL A 572 -4.83 9.07 -6.18
CA VAL A 572 -4.25 10.29 -5.58
C VAL A 572 -3.92 11.39 -6.60
N ASN A 573 -3.66 11.02 -7.86
CA ASN A 573 -3.34 11.96 -8.93
C ASN A 573 -4.58 12.58 -9.60
N LEU A 574 -5.79 12.17 -9.22
CA LEU A 574 -7.01 12.86 -9.65
C LEU A 574 -7.04 14.27 -9.05
N TRP A 575 -7.44 15.22 -9.89
CA TRP A 575 -7.60 16.60 -9.47
C TRP A 575 -8.73 16.73 -8.44
N SER A 576 -8.46 17.46 -7.35
CA SER A 576 -9.48 17.86 -6.38
C SER A 576 -9.24 19.31 -5.94
N THR A 577 -10.30 20.12 -5.98
CA THR A 577 -10.30 21.52 -5.55
C THR A 577 -9.85 21.67 -4.08
N ARG A 578 -10.28 20.75 -3.21
CA ARG A 578 -9.88 20.70 -1.79
C ARG A 578 -8.37 20.54 -1.63
N ARG A 579 -7.77 19.57 -2.31
CA ARG A 579 -6.31 19.33 -2.29
C ARG A 579 -5.54 20.54 -2.83
N GLY A 580 -6.07 21.20 -3.86
CA GLY A 580 -5.53 22.45 -4.38
C GLY A 580 -5.45 23.55 -3.32
N LYS A 581 -6.56 23.82 -2.61
CA LYS A 581 -6.60 24.81 -1.51
C LYS A 581 -5.66 24.45 -0.37
N ALA A 582 -5.64 23.18 0.05
CA ALA A 582 -4.77 22.73 1.13
C ALA A 582 -3.29 22.94 0.81
N ASN A 583 -2.87 22.63 -0.41
CA ASN A 583 -1.50 22.89 -0.88
C ASN A 583 -1.19 24.40 -0.93
N PHE A 584 -2.14 25.25 -1.32
CA PHE A 584 -1.97 26.71 -1.28
C PHE A 584 -1.74 27.23 0.14
N TYR A 585 -2.54 26.81 1.12
CA TYR A 585 -2.35 27.22 2.51
C TYR A 585 -1.02 26.73 3.10
N ARG A 586 -0.59 25.50 2.74
CA ARG A 586 0.75 25.00 3.09
C ARG A 586 1.85 25.91 2.57
N VAL A 587 1.77 26.34 1.31
CA VAL A 587 2.71 27.33 0.75
C VAL A 587 2.64 28.66 1.48
N SER A 588 1.43 29.20 1.72
CA SER A 588 1.26 30.46 2.45
C SER A 588 1.89 30.40 3.86
N LYS A 589 1.76 29.28 4.56
CA LYS A 589 2.37 29.06 5.88
C LYS A 589 3.90 29.13 5.85
N LEU A 590 4.54 28.69 4.77
CA LEU A 590 5.99 28.82 4.60
C LEU A 590 6.43 30.29 4.53
N PHE A 591 5.61 31.16 3.94
CA PHE A 591 5.89 32.59 3.84
C PHE A 591 5.60 33.37 5.13
N ASN A 592 4.86 32.80 6.08
CA ASN A 592 4.57 33.48 7.35
C ASN A 592 5.84 33.87 8.12
N GLY A 593 6.88 33.02 8.09
CA GLY A 593 8.19 33.36 8.67
C GLY A 593 8.82 34.60 8.03
N LEU A 594 8.72 34.73 6.70
CA LEU A 594 9.19 35.91 5.97
C LEU A 594 8.36 37.16 6.32
N VAL A 595 7.04 37.02 6.41
CA VAL A 595 6.15 38.13 6.82
C VAL A 595 6.50 38.60 8.24
N MET A 596 6.73 37.68 9.18
CA MET A 596 7.15 38.02 10.54
C MET A 596 8.52 38.70 10.56
N PHE A 597 9.47 38.24 9.73
CA PHE A 597 10.76 38.90 9.56
C PHE A 597 10.63 40.32 9.00
N MET A 598 9.80 40.53 7.97
CA MET A 598 9.55 41.85 7.38
C MET A 598 8.92 42.81 8.39
N LYS A 599 7.97 42.33 9.21
CA LYS A 599 7.39 43.11 10.31
C LYS A 599 8.42 43.46 11.39
N TRP A 600 9.26 42.50 11.78
CA TRP A 600 10.35 42.74 12.73
C TRP A 600 11.38 43.74 12.18
N PHE A 601 11.72 43.63 10.90
CA PHE A 601 12.62 44.57 10.23
C PHE A 601 12.02 45.98 10.15
N ASP A 602 10.72 46.11 9.85
CA ASP A 602 9.98 47.37 9.90
C ASP A 602 10.00 48.00 11.31
N GLN A 603 9.87 47.19 12.37
CA GLN A 603 10.01 47.67 13.76
C GLN A 603 11.42 48.20 14.06
N ILE A 604 12.46 47.56 13.52
CA ILE A 604 13.85 48.03 13.64
C ILE A 604 14.03 49.36 12.92
N GLN A 605 13.53 49.48 11.69
CA GLN A 605 13.57 50.71 10.90
C GLN A 605 12.84 51.87 11.58
N LYS A 606 11.72 51.59 12.26
CA LYS A 606 10.94 52.56 13.03
C LYS A 606 11.48 52.83 14.43
N TRP A 607 12.61 52.22 14.82
CA TRP A 607 13.24 52.39 16.14
C TRP A 607 12.28 52.12 17.31
N THR A 608 11.34 51.18 17.16
CA THR A 608 10.31 50.94 18.18
C THR A 608 10.91 50.48 19.52
N ASN A 609 12.03 49.74 19.48
CA ASN A 609 12.84 49.41 20.64
C ASN A 609 14.30 49.82 20.38
N PRO A 610 14.77 50.95 20.96
CA PRO A 610 16.06 51.54 20.63
C PRO A 610 17.25 50.62 20.95
N TYR A 611 17.19 49.84 22.04
CA TYR A 611 18.26 48.90 22.40
C TYR A 611 18.44 47.79 21.37
N SER A 612 17.33 47.25 20.86
CA SER A 612 17.37 46.20 19.83
C SER A 612 17.88 46.73 18.48
N THR A 613 17.49 47.95 18.11
CA THR A 613 17.96 48.59 16.87
C THR A 613 19.45 48.89 16.92
N VAL A 614 19.96 49.42 18.05
CA VAL A 614 21.40 49.66 18.25
C VAL A 614 22.18 48.34 18.16
N LEU A 615 21.71 47.26 18.80
CA LEU A 615 22.34 45.95 18.72
C LEU A 615 22.41 45.43 17.28
N VAL A 616 21.31 45.49 16.53
CA VAL A 616 21.26 45.07 15.12
C VAL A 616 22.20 45.91 14.26
N PHE A 617 22.27 47.22 14.51
CA PHE A 617 23.19 48.12 13.81
C PHE A 617 24.66 47.79 14.11
N CYS A 618 25.01 47.50 15.36
CA CYS A 618 26.35 47.05 15.73
C CYS A 618 26.71 45.72 15.03
N VAL A 619 25.79 44.75 15.02
CA VAL A 619 25.99 43.47 14.31
C VAL A 619 26.16 43.70 12.79
N TYR A 620 25.35 44.58 12.21
CA TYR A 620 25.47 44.97 10.81
C TYR A 620 26.83 45.60 10.48
N LEU A 621 27.32 46.51 11.33
CA LEU A 621 28.67 47.10 11.18
C LEU A 621 29.77 46.03 11.26
N ILE A 622 29.66 45.07 12.19
CA ILE A 622 30.62 43.95 12.29
C ILE A 622 30.62 43.12 11.00
N PHE A 623 29.45 42.84 10.41
CA PHE A 623 29.35 42.11 9.14
C PHE A 623 29.88 42.90 7.94
N LEU A 624 29.75 44.23 7.93
CA LEU A 624 30.38 45.06 6.92
C LEU A 624 31.91 45.04 7.01
N LEU A 625 32.46 45.09 8.23
CA LEU A 625 33.91 45.07 8.45
C LEU A 625 34.51 43.67 8.21
N TYR A 626 33.75 42.61 8.51
CA TYR A 626 34.20 41.23 8.45
C TYR A 626 33.18 40.33 7.74
N PRO A 627 33.03 40.44 6.41
CA PRO A 627 32.02 39.69 5.66
C PRO A 627 32.20 38.17 5.73
N HIS A 628 33.42 37.69 6.00
CA HIS A 628 33.69 36.26 6.20
C HIS A 628 32.96 35.66 7.41
N LEU A 629 32.59 36.48 8.41
CA LEU A 629 31.86 36.04 9.59
C LEU A 629 30.36 35.80 9.31
N ILE A 630 29.80 36.28 8.20
CA ILE A 630 28.37 36.13 7.88
C ILE A 630 27.99 34.65 7.73
N LEU A 631 28.79 33.89 6.97
CA LEU A 631 28.54 32.47 6.76
C LEU A 631 28.73 31.67 8.04
N GLN A 632 29.77 32.00 8.83
CA GLN A 632 30.02 31.33 10.09
C GLN A 632 28.91 31.58 11.13
N THR A 633 28.54 32.84 11.34
CA THR A 633 27.51 33.23 12.31
C THR A 633 26.14 32.66 11.94
N SER A 634 25.80 32.62 10.65
CA SER A 634 24.56 31.97 10.18
C SER A 634 24.55 30.45 10.43
N LEU A 635 25.64 29.73 10.15
CA LEU A 635 25.74 28.28 10.43
C LEU A 635 25.72 27.97 11.93
N LEU A 636 26.39 28.79 12.74
CA LEU A 636 26.34 28.69 14.20
C LEU A 636 24.92 28.94 14.72
N TYR A 637 24.23 29.94 14.19
CA TYR A 637 22.83 30.22 14.52
C TYR A 637 21.93 29.03 14.21
N LEU A 638 22.04 28.42 13.02
CA LEU A 638 21.28 27.21 12.67
C LEU A 638 21.57 26.06 13.65
N THR A 639 22.83 25.90 14.07
CA THR A 639 23.24 24.89 15.06
C THR A 639 22.58 25.15 16.41
N LEU A 640 22.64 26.38 16.92
CA LEU A 640 22.02 26.78 18.20
C LEU A 640 20.51 26.62 18.17
N VAL A 641 19.85 27.04 17.08
CA VAL A 641 18.40 26.84 16.88
C VAL A 641 18.06 25.35 16.85
N GLY A 642 18.86 24.54 16.16
CA GLY A 642 18.73 23.08 16.16
C GLY A 642 18.79 22.52 17.57
N VAL A 643 19.85 22.81 18.32
CA VAL A 643 20.03 22.35 19.72
C VAL A 643 18.89 22.85 20.63
N TYR A 644 18.45 24.10 20.48
CA TYR A 644 17.33 24.63 21.25
C TYR A 644 16.02 23.88 20.94
N ARG A 645 15.73 23.64 19.66
CA ARG A 645 14.53 22.92 19.21
C ARG A 645 14.52 21.45 19.61
N TYR A 646 15.67 20.82 19.87
CA TYR A 646 15.75 19.45 20.37
C TYR A 646 14.93 19.25 21.66
N ARG A 647 14.86 20.27 22.53
CA ARG A 647 14.06 20.24 23.77
C ARG A 647 12.56 20.24 23.52
N LYS A 648 12.11 20.82 22.40
CA LYS A 648 10.70 20.91 21.98
C LYS A 648 10.36 19.93 20.86
N ARG A 649 11.16 18.86 20.69
CA ARG A 649 10.97 17.90 19.59
C ARG A 649 9.63 17.17 19.70
N PRO A 650 8.98 16.84 18.58
CA PRO A 650 7.81 15.97 18.60
C PRO A 650 8.21 14.58 19.13
N ARG A 651 7.43 14.04 20.06
CA ARG A 651 7.65 12.69 20.63
C ARG A 651 6.67 11.65 20.11
N ASN A 652 5.54 12.10 19.58
CA ASN A 652 4.48 11.22 19.08
C ASN A 652 4.65 11.00 17.58
N PRO A 653 4.29 9.81 17.07
CA PRO A 653 4.32 9.56 15.65
C PRO A 653 3.30 10.47 14.93
N PRO A 654 3.57 10.82 13.66
CA PRO A 654 2.62 11.61 12.88
C PRO A 654 1.33 10.82 12.67
N HIS A 655 0.20 11.51 12.70
CA HIS A 655 -1.13 10.98 12.38
C HIS A 655 -1.79 11.82 11.29
N MET A 656 -2.95 11.35 10.82
CA MET A 656 -3.74 12.05 9.82
C MET A 656 -4.29 13.35 10.39
N ASP A 657 -4.02 14.48 9.73
CA ASP A 657 -4.44 15.81 10.16
C ASP A 657 -5.57 16.31 9.25
N THR A 658 -6.78 16.33 9.82
CA THR A 658 -8.00 16.79 9.16
C THR A 658 -7.97 18.29 8.85
N GLU A 659 -7.33 19.10 9.69
CA GLU A 659 -7.22 20.55 9.50
C GLU A 659 -6.27 20.86 8.34
N LEU A 660 -5.11 20.21 8.32
CA LEU A 660 -4.15 20.32 7.21
C LEU A 660 -4.78 19.91 5.87
N SER A 661 -5.68 18.93 5.91
CA SER A 661 -6.39 18.41 4.73
C SER A 661 -7.59 19.27 4.28
N HIS A 662 -7.87 20.36 4.99
CA HIS A 662 -9.04 21.23 4.78
C HIS A 662 -10.39 20.50 4.85
N ALA A 663 -10.46 19.39 5.58
CA ALA A 663 -11.63 18.52 5.72
C ALA A 663 -12.95 19.24 6.02
N TYR A 664 -12.91 20.23 6.92
CA TYR A 664 -14.10 20.92 7.45
C TYR A 664 -14.53 22.14 6.65
N THR A 665 -13.64 22.72 5.86
CA THR A 665 -13.89 23.98 5.13
C THR A 665 -14.44 23.76 3.72
N VAL A 666 -14.80 22.52 3.38
CA VAL A 666 -15.14 22.08 2.02
C VAL A 666 -16.64 22.08 1.84
N SER A 667 -17.10 22.61 0.71
CA SER A 667 -18.51 22.56 0.33
C SER A 667 -18.89 21.17 -0.17
N LEU A 668 -20.14 20.75 0.03
CA LEU A 668 -20.64 19.44 -0.41
C LEU A 668 -20.47 19.21 -1.93
N ASP A 669 -20.53 20.27 -2.73
CA ASP A 669 -20.32 20.20 -4.19
C ASP A 669 -18.85 19.93 -4.57
N GLU A 670 -17.88 20.45 -3.81
CA GLU A 670 -16.46 20.12 -4.00
C GLU A 670 -16.16 18.66 -3.65
N LEU A 671 -16.93 18.11 -2.71
CA LEU A 671 -16.80 16.73 -2.27
C LEU A 671 -17.45 15.76 -3.28
N ASP A 672 -18.62 16.11 -3.80
CA ASP A 672 -19.27 15.39 -4.90
C ASP A 672 -18.43 15.39 -6.20
N GLU A 673 -17.61 16.43 -6.43
CA GLU A 673 -16.62 16.44 -7.52
C GLU A 673 -15.51 15.39 -7.33
N GLU A 674 -14.98 15.24 -6.10
CA GLU A 674 -13.89 14.30 -5.78
C GLU A 674 -14.34 12.83 -5.89
N PHE A 675 -15.63 12.55 -5.70
CA PHE A 675 -16.21 11.21 -5.84
C PHE A 675 -16.86 10.93 -7.21
N ASP A 676 -16.83 11.89 -8.14
CA ASP A 676 -17.40 11.70 -9.48
C ASP A 676 -16.51 10.74 -10.29
N SER A 677 -17.14 9.80 -11.00
CA SER A 677 -16.41 8.87 -11.85
C SER A 677 -15.87 9.58 -13.09
N PHE A 678 -14.80 9.05 -13.69
CA PHE A 678 -14.37 9.48 -15.01
C PHE A 678 -14.73 8.41 -16.07
N PRO A 679 -15.54 8.72 -17.10
CA PRO A 679 -16.19 10.01 -17.40
C PRO A 679 -17.33 10.35 -16.43
N SER A 680 -17.57 11.66 -16.25
CA SER A 680 -18.58 12.18 -15.31
C SER A 680 -19.98 11.73 -15.70
N ARG A 681 -20.79 11.43 -14.68
CA ARG A 681 -22.22 11.11 -14.84
C ARG A 681 -23.13 12.33 -14.67
N LYS A 682 -22.55 13.51 -14.41
CA LYS A 682 -23.29 14.74 -14.09
C LYS A 682 -23.75 15.46 -15.36
N SER A 683 -24.74 16.34 -15.21
CA SER A 683 -25.27 17.13 -16.33
C SER A 683 -24.25 18.14 -16.87
N ASN A 684 -24.40 18.51 -18.13
CA ASN A 684 -23.50 19.44 -18.82
C ASN A 684 -23.42 20.83 -18.15
N GLU A 685 -24.47 21.27 -17.45
CA GLU A 685 -24.48 22.54 -16.72
C GLU A 685 -23.58 22.50 -15.48
N ILE A 686 -23.65 21.41 -14.71
CA ILE A 686 -22.77 21.19 -13.56
C ILE A 686 -21.31 21.09 -14.04
N LEU A 687 -21.07 20.41 -15.16
CA LEU A 687 -19.74 20.32 -15.76
C LEU A 687 -19.20 21.68 -16.20
N ARG A 688 -20.03 22.54 -16.81
CA ARG A 688 -19.65 23.90 -17.18
C ARG A 688 -19.27 24.74 -15.96
N MET A 689 -20.09 24.67 -14.90
CA MET A 689 -19.83 25.37 -13.65
C MET A 689 -18.54 24.89 -12.97
N ARG A 690 -18.29 23.58 -12.92
CA ARG A 690 -17.03 22.99 -12.44
C ARG A 690 -15.83 23.40 -13.28
N TYR A 691 -15.98 23.42 -14.61
CA TYR A 691 -14.93 23.86 -15.53
C TYR A 691 -14.57 25.33 -15.35
N ASP A 692 -15.56 26.22 -15.20
CA ASP A 692 -15.30 27.65 -14.97
C ASP A 692 -14.63 27.88 -13.60
N ARG A 693 -15.04 27.14 -12.57
CA ARG A 693 -14.37 27.11 -11.26
C ARG A 693 -12.92 26.64 -11.39
N LEU A 694 -12.70 25.51 -12.07
CA LEU A 694 -11.39 24.97 -12.37
C LEU A 694 -10.53 26.01 -13.10
N ARG A 695 -11.06 26.70 -14.11
CA ARG A 695 -10.33 27.73 -14.86
C ARG A 695 -9.93 28.91 -13.99
N SER A 696 -10.81 29.36 -13.10
CA SER A 696 -10.52 30.44 -12.14
C SER A 696 -9.46 30.04 -11.10
N PHE A 697 -9.44 28.76 -10.70
CA PHE A 697 -8.48 28.22 -9.74
C PHE A 697 -7.14 27.85 -10.38
N ALA A 698 -7.15 27.27 -11.58
CA ALA A 698 -5.97 26.96 -12.38
C ALA A 698 -5.20 28.23 -12.73
N GLY A 699 -5.91 29.35 -12.98
CA GLY A 699 -5.30 30.69 -13.07
C GLY A 699 -4.60 31.16 -11.79
N ARG A 700 -4.88 30.53 -10.64
CA ARG A 700 -4.29 30.76 -9.31
C ARG A 700 -3.38 29.61 -8.84
N ILE A 701 -2.94 28.75 -9.75
CA ILE A 701 -1.92 27.68 -9.63
C ILE A 701 -2.48 26.25 -9.51
N GLN A 702 -1.85 25.35 -10.26
CA GLN A 702 -1.98 23.90 -10.17
C GLN A 702 -0.61 23.19 -10.30
N SER A 703 -0.46 22.05 -9.62
CA SER A 703 0.71 21.14 -9.49
C SER A 703 1.97 21.71 -8.81
N VAL A 704 2.48 22.86 -9.27
CA VAL A 704 3.77 23.41 -8.80
C VAL A 704 3.71 23.80 -7.32
N LEU A 705 2.53 24.20 -6.81
CA LEU A 705 2.34 24.59 -5.42
C LEU A 705 2.51 23.44 -4.43
N GLY A 706 2.05 22.24 -4.79
CA GLY A 706 2.24 21.05 -3.95
C GLY A 706 3.72 20.68 -3.84
N ASP A 707 4.45 20.76 -4.96
CA ASP A 707 5.88 20.51 -4.98
C ASP A 707 6.65 21.59 -4.21
N ILE A 708 6.34 22.88 -4.40
CA ILE A 708 6.94 23.99 -3.64
C ILE A 708 6.67 23.83 -2.14
N ALA A 709 5.42 23.53 -1.74
CA ALA A 709 5.06 23.27 -0.34
C ALA A 709 5.92 22.15 0.23
N THR A 710 6.00 21.03 -0.50
CA THR A 710 6.76 19.86 -0.08
C THR A 710 8.24 20.15 0.04
N GLN A 711 8.84 20.90 -0.89
CA GLN A 711 10.25 21.31 -0.79
C GLN A 711 10.49 22.28 0.38
N GLY A 712 9.60 23.26 0.59
CA GLY A 712 9.74 24.19 1.71
C GLY A 712 9.59 23.51 3.07
N GLU A 713 8.66 22.56 3.21
CA GLU A 713 8.51 21.76 4.43
C GLU A 713 9.68 20.81 4.67
N ARG A 714 10.30 20.28 3.61
CA ARG A 714 11.56 19.53 3.70
C ARG A 714 12.71 20.38 4.24
N VAL A 715 12.76 21.67 3.87
CA VAL A 715 13.73 22.61 4.44
C VAL A 715 13.37 22.95 5.90
N GLU A 716 12.11 23.18 6.22
CA GLU A 716 11.66 23.43 7.61
C GLU A 716 11.99 22.24 8.53
N SER A 717 11.85 21.01 8.01
CA SER A 717 12.08 19.79 8.77
C SER A 717 13.55 19.53 9.09
N LEU A 718 14.50 20.19 8.43
CA LEU A 718 15.92 20.11 8.78
C LEU A 718 16.17 20.48 10.24
N LEU A 719 15.38 21.43 10.79
CA LEU A 719 15.51 21.91 12.16
C LEU A 719 14.32 21.54 13.06
N SER A 720 13.35 20.76 12.57
CA SER A 720 12.14 20.42 13.35
C SER A 720 12.33 19.20 14.26
N TRP A 721 13.40 18.42 14.08
CA TRP A 721 13.62 17.13 14.75
C TRP A 721 12.52 16.08 14.49
N ARG A 722 11.74 16.24 13.41
CA ARG A 722 10.74 15.23 13.00
C ARG A 722 11.39 13.92 12.55
N ASP A 723 12.55 14.02 11.91
CA ASP A 723 13.48 12.91 11.74
C ASP A 723 14.70 13.18 12.64
N PRO A 724 14.80 12.54 13.81
CA PRO A 724 15.88 12.80 14.75
C PRO A 724 17.28 12.56 14.17
N ARG A 725 17.40 11.62 13.23
CA ARG A 725 18.67 11.16 12.66
C ARG A 725 19.14 12.15 11.61
N ALA A 726 18.24 12.56 10.72
CA ALA A 726 18.53 13.57 9.71
C ALA A 726 18.85 14.93 10.35
N THR A 727 18.02 15.41 11.28
CA THR A 727 18.30 16.69 11.96
C THR A 727 19.62 16.64 12.73
N PHE A 728 19.96 15.52 13.39
CA PHE A 728 21.26 15.34 14.03
C PHE A 728 22.42 15.48 13.03
N LEU A 729 22.36 14.78 11.89
CA LEU A 729 23.37 14.89 10.83
C LEU A 729 23.49 16.31 10.28
N PHE A 730 22.37 17.00 10.09
CA PHE A 730 22.34 18.36 9.58
C PHE A 730 22.93 19.37 10.57
N VAL A 731 22.53 19.31 11.85
CA VAL A 731 23.06 20.18 12.91
C VAL A 731 24.55 19.93 13.13
N GLY A 732 24.99 18.66 13.13
CA GLY A 732 26.40 18.29 13.19
C GLY A 732 27.19 18.80 11.99
N PHE A 733 26.62 18.71 10.78
CA PHE A 733 27.21 19.27 9.56
C PHE A 733 27.33 20.79 9.64
N CYS A 734 26.29 21.51 10.07
CA CYS A 734 26.35 22.96 10.27
C CYS A 734 27.43 23.37 11.27
N ALA A 735 27.56 22.63 12.39
CA ALA A 735 28.60 22.86 13.38
C ALA A 735 30.00 22.65 12.80
N LEU A 736 30.21 21.52 12.09
CA LEU A 736 31.49 21.20 11.46
C LEU A 736 31.88 22.25 10.42
N VAL A 737 30.95 22.62 9.52
CA VAL A 737 31.22 23.62 8.48
C VAL A 737 31.46 25.00 9.10
N SER A 738 30.79 25.35 10.20
CA SER A 738 31.07 26.58 10.94
C SER A 738 32.52 26.63 11.43
N VAL A 739 33.04 25.53 11.98
CA VAL A 739 34.46 25.41 12.39
C VAL A 739 35.40 25.49 11.19
N VAL A 740 35.10 24.81 10.08
CA VAL A 740 35.92 24.85 8.85
C VAL A 740 35.98 26.27 8.27
N VAL A 741 34.84 26.95 8.15
CA VAL A 741 34.78 28.33 7.63
C VAL A 741 35.51 29.32 8.55
N TYR A 742 35.57 29.04 9.86
CA TYR A 742 36.36 29.83 10.80
C TYR A 742 37.87 29.62 10.63
N LEU A 743 38.31 28.37 10.40
CA LEU A 743 39.73 28.02 10.29
C LEU A 743 40.33 28.37 8.92
N PHE A 744 39.55 28.30 7.85
CA PHE A 744 40.03 28.50 6.48
C PHE A 744 39.55 29.83 5.90
N PRO A 745 40.43 30.65 5.30
CA PRO A 745 40.02 31.89 4.63
C PRO A 745 38.99 31.62 3.53
N PHE A 746 37.98 32.50 3.42
CA PHE A 746 36.93 32.41 2.39
C PHE A 746 37.47 32.21 0.97
N ARG A 747 38.64 32.81 0.65
CA ARG A 747 39.31 32.67 -0.65
C ARG A 747 39.64 31.22 -1.00
N VAL A 748 40.09 30.42 -0.02
CA VAL A 748 40.42 29.01 -0.22
C VAL A 748 39.16 28.20 -0.49
N ILE A 749 38.10 28.46 0.28
CA ILE A 749 36.80 27.80 0.10
C ILE A 749 36.20 28.13 -1.26
N ALA A 750 36.25 29.39 -1.68
CA ALA A 750 35.79 29.84 -2.98
C ALA A 750 36.59 29.20 -4.12
N PHE A 751 37.91 29.08 -3.97
CA PHE A 751 38.78 28.42 -4.96
C PHE A 751 38.43 26.94 -5.13
N VAL A 752 38.34 26.18 -4.03
CA VAL A 752 37.97 24.75 -4.06
C VAL A 752 36.54 24.56 -4.57
N GLY A 753 35.60 25.40 -4.14
CA GLY A 753 34.23 25.40 -4.63
C GLY A 753 34.15 25.68 -6.14
N GLY A 754 34.95 26.62 -6.63
CA GLY A 754 35.09 26.92 -8.06
C GLY A 754 35.57 25.72 -8.85
N LEU A 755 36.65 25.06 -8.42
CA LEU A 755 37.16 23.83 -9.05
C LEU A 755 36.09 22.72 -9.10
N TYR A 756 35.30 22.57 -8.06
CA TYR A 756 34.21 21.60 -8.03
C TYR A 756 33.08 21.96 -9.02
N VAL A 757 32.64 23.22 -9.07
CA VAL A 757 31.54 23.68 -9.94
C VAL A 757 31.93 23.62 -11.42
N PHE A 758 33.15 24.08 -11.75
CA PHE A 758 33.66 24.12 -13.11
C PHE A 758 34.27 22.79 -13.58
N ARG A 759 34.12 21.71 -12.81
CA ARG A 759 34.65 20.40 -13.20
C ARG A 759 34.11 19.95 -14.57
N PRO A 760 34.95 19.32 -15.41
CA PRO A 760 34.54 18.78 -16.70
C PRO A 760 33.32 17.86 -16.60
N PRO A 761 32.47 17.80 -17.64
CA PRO A 761 31.29 16.91 -17.67
C PRO A 761 31.62 15.44 -17.41
N ILE A 762 32.83 15.00 -17.77
CA ILE A 762 33.33 13.63 -17.55
C ILE A 762 33.40 13.30 -16.04
N TRP A 763 33.62 14.30 -15.19
CA TRP A 763 33.66 14.16 -13.72
C TRP A 763 32.33 14.55 -13.04
N ARG A 764 31.28 14.80 -13.82
CA ARG A 764 29.94 15.05 -13.28
C ARG A 764 29.21 13.72 -13.10
N ILE A 765 28.90 13.39 -11.86
CA ILE A 765 28.06 12.24 -11.51
C ILE A 765 26.62 12.55 -11.98
N LYS A 766 26.00 11.62 -12.71
CA LYS A 766 24.61 11.73 -13.23
C LYS A 766 23.52 11.49 -12.15
N ILE A 767 23.92 11.46 -10.88
CA ILE A 767 23.06 11.22 -9.70
C ILE A 767 22.88 12.57 -8.99
N PRO A 768 21.71 12.84 -8.36
CA PRO A 768 21.50 14.08 -7.60
C PRO A 768 22.64 14.37 -6.62
N SER A 769 22.93 15.66 -6.45
CA SER A 769 23.95 16.10 -5.48
C SER A 769 23.55 15.70 -4.06
N PHE A 770 24.54 15.54 -3.19
CA PHE A 770 24.30 15.12 -1.80
C PHE A 770 23.26 16.00 -1.07
N PRO A 771 23.30 17.35 -1.13
CA PRO A 771 22.29 18.19 -0.48
C PRO A 771 20.88 17.99 -1.03
N GLN A 772 20.74 17.84 -2.35
CA GLN A 772 19.43 17.58 -2.97
C GLN A 772 18.87 16.22 -2.56
N ASN A 773 19.74 15.22 -2.47
CA ASN A 773 19.36 13.89 -2.03
C ASN A 773 18.96 13.86 -0.55
N PHE A 774 19.72 14.54 0.31
CA PHE A 774 19.41 14.68 1.72
C PHE A 774 18.06 15.37 1.94
N LEU A 775 17.79 16.48 1.24
CA LEU A 775 16.50 17.16 1.29
C LEU A 775 15.33 16.28 0.83
N ARG A 776 15.51 15.48 -0.23
CA ARG A 776 14.46 14.57 -0.72
C ARG A 776 14.07 13.50 0.30
N ARG A 777 14.96 13.15 1.24
CA ARG A 777 14.73 12.19 2.32
C ARG A 777 13.97 12.77 3.52
N MET A 778 13.90 14.11 3.61
CA MET A 778 13.26 14.76 4.73
C MET A 778 11.73 14.58 4.71
N PRO A 779 11.09 14.41 5.89
CA PRO A 779 9.65 14.23 5.99
C PRO A 779 8.90 15.52 5.63
N ALA A 780 7.89 15.41 4.78
CA ALA A 780 6.96 16.50 4.47
C ALA A 780 5.63 16.31 5.20
N LYS A 781 4.81 17.36 5.32
CA LYS A 781 3.50 17.27 5.98
C LYS A 781 2.44 16.60 5.09
N THR A 782 2.78 16.32 3.82
CA THR A 782 1.96 15.49 2.91
C THR A 782 1.52 14.18 3.55
N ASP A 783 2.38 13.54 4.33
CA ASP A 783 2.10 12.23 4.97
C ASP A 783 0.90 12.25 5.93
N CYS A 784 0.52 13.44 6.38
CA CYS A 784 -0.61 13.67 7.27
C CYS A 784 -1.88 14.09 6.51
N MET A 785 -1.87 14.10 5.18
CA MET A 785 -3.02 14.50 4.36
C MET A 785 -3.92 13.32 3.97
N LEU A 786 -5.23 13.60 3.95
CA LEU A 786 -6.32 12.69 3.53
C LEU A 786 -6.39 12.46 2.02
#